data_AF-A0A374NK11-F1
#
_entry.id   AF-A0A374NK11-F1
#
_cell.length_a   1.000
_cell.length_b   1.000
_cell.length_c   1.000
_cell.angle_alpha   90.00
_cell.angle_beta   90.00
_cell.angle_gamma   90.00
#
_symmetry.space_group_name_H-M   'P 1'
#
loop_
_entity.id
_entity.type
_entity.pdbx_description
1 polymer ?
#
loop_
_entity_poly.entity_id
_entity_poly.type
_entity_poly.pdbx_seq_one_letter_code
_entity_poly.pdbx_strand_id
1 'polypeptide(L)'
;MEQQTTYNANSIAVLEGLEAVRKRPGMYIGSVSTRGLNHLIYEIVDNAVDEHLAGYCSNIQVILDEDGTATIQDNGRGIPTGINSKTGIPAVEMVFTMLHAGGKFGTGGYKISGGLHGVGASVVNALSVWLEVKVRSEGKVYQQMYEKGKAVAPLEVIGTCRKGDTGTTVTFLPDGEIFDKTYFKAESIKSRLHETAYLNPGLSITFENRRPGEEETVLFHEEEGLKAYVRDLNKGKPAVGEIVYFKKKVDDIEVEAAFQYVDEFQETIMGFCNNICTMEGGTHITGFKTKFTSVMNQYARELGILKEKDKNFTGADVRNGMTAVLSIKHKDPRFEGQTKTKLDNPDAGKAVSEVLGEELPLYYDRNLEELKKVIACAEKSAKIRKAEERARTNLISKSKFSIDTNGKLANCESRNPEECEVFIVEGDSAGGSAKTARNRRTQAILPIRGKILNVEKASMDKVLANAEIKTMIHTFGCGFSEGYGNDFDISKLKYNKIVIMTDADVDGAHIATLLLTFFYRFMPDLIHQGHVYLATPPLYKAIPKRGKEEYLYDDRALENYRKNHKSNFTLQRFKGLGEMDAEQLWETTLNPETRILKQVEIEDGRLASEVTSMLMGSEVPPRRAFIHAHAQDADLDL
;
A
#
# COMPACT_ATOMS: atom_id res chain seq x y z
N MET A 1 -13.53 -36.37 -30.53
CA MET A 1 -12.30 -36.99 -30.03
C MET A 1 -11.54 -35.91 -29.29
N GLU A 2 -11.59 -35.95 -27.96
CA GLU A 2 -10.75 -35.08 -27.12
C GLU A 2 -9.29 -35.44 -27.38
N GLN A 3 -8.46 -34.47 -27.72
CA GLN A 3 -7.01 -34.67 -27.78
C GLN A 3 -6.54 -35.00 -26.37
N GLN A 4 -6.08 -36.24 -26.15
CA GLN A 4 -5.34 -36.61 -24.95
C GLN A 4 -4.07 -35.75 -24.88
N THR A 5 -4.09 -34.72 -24.03
CA THR A 5 -2.90 -33.96 -23.65
C THR A 5 -1.94 -34.91 -22.95
N THR A 6 -0.93 -35.38 -23.70
CA THR A 6 0.06 -36.32 -23.20
C THR A 6 1.11 -35.54 -22.42
N TYR A 7 0.99 -35.52 -21.08
CA TYR A 7 1.97 -34.91 -20.19
C TYR A 7 3.24 -35.78 -20.16
N ASN A 8 4.29 -35.32 -20.83
CA ASN A 8 5.58 -36.01 -20.96
C ASN A 8 6.75 -35.07 -20.62
N ALA A 9 7.99 -35.54 -20.70
CA ALA A 9 9.18 -34.74 -20.39
C ALA A 9 9.26 -33.43 -21.21
N ASN A 10 8.75 -33.43 -22.45
CA ASN A 10 8.71 -32.24 -23.32
C ASN A 10 7.56 -31.29 -22.98
N SER A 11 6.66 -31.66 -22.06
CA SER A 11 5.62 -30.77 -21.52
C SER A 11 6.16 -29.85 -20.43
N ILE A 12 7.40 -30.07 -19.96
CA ILE A 12 8.09 -29.18 -19.04
C ILE A 12 8.72 -28.03 -19.84
N ALA A 13 8.15 -26.84 -19.71
CA ALA A 13 8.69 -25.63 -20.32
C ALA A 13 9.65 -24.92 -19.34
N VAL A 14 10.88 -24.65 -19.80
CA VAL A 14 11.83 -23.79 -19.09
C VAL A 14 11.71 -22.38 -19.69
N LEU A 15 11.50 -21.38 -18.84
CA LEU A 15 11.49 -19.97 -19.25
C LEU A 15 12.88 -19.41 -19.01
N GLU A 16 13.57 -19.01 -20.08
CA GLU A 16 14.93 -18.47 -19.99
C GLU A 16 14.93 -16.94 -19.86
N GLY A 17 15.88 -16.41 -19.08
CA GLY A 17 16.08 -14.98 -18.90
C GLY A 17 14.83 -14.26 -18.39
N LEU A 18 14.45 -13.18 -19.08
CA LEU A 18 13.34 -12.30 -18.70
C LEU A 18 11.97 -12.76 -19.21
N GLU A 19 11.88 -13.88 -19.93
CA GLU A 19 10.59 -14.45 -20.36
C GLU A 19 9.72 -14.87 -19.16
N ALA A 20 10.36 -15.35 -18.09
CA ALA A 20 9.68 -15.67 -16.84
C ALA A 20 9.00 -14.45 -16.21
N VAL A 21 9.64 -13.29 -16.28
CA VAL A 21 9.12 -12.02 -15.75
C VAL A 21 7.89 -11.59 -16.53
N ARG A 22 7.96 -11.60 -17.87
CA ARG A 22 6.82 -11.22 -18.73
C ARG A 22 5.62 -12.15 -18.58
N LYS A 23 5.84 -13.44 -18.31
CA LYS A 23 4.76 -14.43 -18.16
C LYS A 23 4.10 -14.41 -16.78
N ARG A 24 4.80 -13.94 -15.76
CA ARG A 24 4.34 -13.85 -14.36
C ARG A 24 4.75 -12.51 -13.71
N PRO A 25 4.31 -11.36 -14.26
CA PRO A 25 4.75 -10.03 -13.81
C PRO A 25 4.41 -9.76 -12.34
N GLY A 26 3.23 -10.20 -11.88
CA GLY A 26 2.78 -9.97 -10.49
C GLY A 26 3.72 -10.53 -9.42
N MET A 27 4.52 -11.56 -9.72
CA MET A 27 5.52 -12.07 -8.77
C MET A 27 6.69 -11.09 -8.53
N TYR A 28 6.96 -10.21 -9.49
CA TYR A 28 8.09 -9.28 -9.46
C TYR A 28 7.66 -7.86 -9.06
N ILE A 29 6.50 -7.41 -9.55
CA ILE A 29 6.00 -6.04 -9.35
C ILE A 29 4.68 -5.98 -8.54
N GLY A 30 4.26 -7.10 -7.95
CA GLY A 30 3.05 -7.22 -7.13
C GLY A 30 1.75 -7.34 -7.94
N SER A 31 1.51 -6.47 -8.93
CA SER A 31 0.31 -6.52 -9.79
C SER A 31 0.58 -5.97 -11.19
N VAL A 32 -0.39 -6.13 -12.10
CA VAL A 32 -0.38 -5.50 -13.46
C VAL A 32 -1.33 -4.31 -13.58
N SER A 33 -1.83 -3.85 -12.42
CA SER A 33 -2.63 -2.64 -12.31
C SER A 33 -1.75 -1.38 -12.26
N THR A 34 -2.36 -0.21 -12.09
CA THR A 34 -1.67 1.08 -11.88
C THR A 34 -0.55 1.01 -10.83
N ARG A 35 -0.71 0.15 -9.81
CA ARG A 35 0.31 -0.07 -8.77
C ARG A 35 1.61 -0.58 -9.35
N GLY A 36 1.56 -1.73 -10.02
CA GLY A 36 2.73 -2.35 -10.62
C GLY A 36 3.31 -1.50 -11.74
N LEU A 37 2.47 -0.74 -12.45
CA LEU A 37 2.89 0.24 -13.42
C LEU A 37 3.77 1.34 -12.77
N ASN A 38 3.27 2.00 -11.73
CA ASN A 38 4.03 3.04 -11.02
C ASN A 38 5.29 2.46 -10.35
N HIS A 39 5.23 1.20 -9.91
CA HIS A 39 6.38 0.50 -9.34
C HIS A 39 7.57 0.39 -10.31
N LEU A 40 7.33 0.40 -11.63
CA LEU A 40 8.42 0.46 -12.62
C LEU A 40 9.25 1.74 -12.47
N ILE A 41 8.60 2.88 -12.26
CA ILE A 41 9.29 4.17 -12.01
C ILE A 41 10.05 4.08 -10.69
N TYR A 42 9.42 3.55 -9.64
CA TYR A 42 10.02 3.45 -8.31
C TYR A 42 11.30 2.61 -8.33
N GLU A 43 11.35 1.49 -9.06
CA GLU A 43 12.56 0.67 -9.15
C GLU A 43 13.74 1.41 -9.81
N ILE A 44 13.49 2.30 -10.78
CA ILE A 44 14.55 3.12 -11.38
C ILE A 44 14.95 4.27 -10.44
N VAL A 45 13.98 4.94 -9.83
CA VAL A 45 14.22 6.01 -8.85
C VAL A 45 15.01 5.48 -7.64
N ASP A 46 14.67 4.30 -7.11
CA ASP A 46 15.37 3.70 -5.97
C ASP A 46 16.85 3.43 -6.29
N ASN A 47 17.19 3.06 -7.54
CA ASN A 47 18.58 2.93 -7.96
C ASN A 47 19.30 4.29 -8.01
N ALA A 48 18.62 5.36 -8.43
CA ALA A 48 19.17 6.71 -8.41
C ALA A 48 19.33 7.25 -6.96
N VAL A 49 18.42 6.89 -6.07
CA VAL A 49 18.49 7.20 -4.62
C VAL A 49 19.63 6.43 -3.97
N ASP A 50 19.91 5.18 -4.37
CA ASP A 50 21.08 4.44 -3.89
C ASP A 50 22.40 5.16 -4.24
N GLU A 51 22.49 5.82 -5.41
CA GLU A 51 23.63 6.70 -5.73
C GLU A 51 23.73 7.91 -4.81
N HIS A 52 22.60 8.45 -4.35
CA HIS A 52 22.57 9.53 -3.36
C HIS A 52 23.03 9.04 -1.99
N LEU A 53 22.54 7.88 -1.54
CA LEU A 53 22.99 7.24 -0.30
C LEU A 53 24.49 6.92 -0.31
N ALA A 54 25.06 6.65 -1.48
CA ALA A 54 26.50 6.48 -1.66
C ALA A 54 27.28 7.81 -1.72
N GLY A 55 26.60 8.96 -1.74
CA GLY A 55 27.19 10.30 -1.73
C GLY A 55 27.56 10.86 -3.10
N TYR A 56 27.05 10.29 -4.20
CA TYR A 56 27.41 10.70 -5.57
C TYR A 56 26.29 11.39 -6.33
N CYS A 57 25.03 11.17 -5.98
CA CYS A 57 23.88 11.82 -6.61
C CYS A 57 23.31 12.91 -5.70
N SER A 58 22.92 14.04 -6.27
CA SER A 58 22.26 15.15 -5.58
C SER A 58 20.97 15.60 -6.25
N ASN A 59 20.74 15.21 -7.51
CA ASN A 59 19.58 15.63 -8.28
C ASN A 59 19.02 14.45 -9.09
N ILE A 60 17.73 14.21 -8.94
CA ILE A 60 16.96 13.24 -9.72
C ILE A 60 15.85 14.00 -10.44
N GLN A 61 15.61 13.66 -11.70
CA GLN A 61 14.46 14.16 -12.46
C GLN A 61 13.60 12.97 -12.88
N VAL A 62 12.29 13.09 -12.68
CA VAL A 62 11.28 12.12 -13.11
C VAL A 62 10.30 12.85 -14.02
N ILE A 63 10.20 12.39 -15.25
CA ILE A 63 9.42 13.04 -16.31
C ILE A 63 8.37 12.06 -16.81
N LEU A 64 7.13 12.52 -16.93
CA LEU A 64 6.08 11.84 -17.69
C LEU A 64 5.90 12.56 -19.02
N ASP A 65 6.27 11.90 -20.12
CA ASP A 65 6.29 12.48 -21.45
C ASP A 65 4.94 12.32 -22.17
N GLU A 66 4.70 13.12 -23.22
CA GLU A 66 3.44 13.18 -23.98
C GLU A 66 3.07 11.84 -24.67
N ASP A 67 4.09 11.05 -25.03
CA ASP A 67 3.96 9.77 -25.73
C ASP A 67 3.66 8.59 -24.78
N GLY A 68 3.48 8.87 -23.48
CA GLY A 68 3.23 7.87 -22.46
C GLY A 68 4.49 7.21 -21.88
N THR A 69 5.67 7.68 -22.25
CA THR A 69 6.93 7.23 -21.64
C THR A 69 7.18 7.88 -20.29
N ALA A 70 8.00 7.20 -19.47
CA ALA A 70 8.57 7.77 -18.27
C ALA A 70 10.08 7.86 -18.41
N THR A 71 10.64 9.02 -18.08
CA THR A 71 12.08 9.28 -18.11
C THR A 71 12.59 9.58 -16.70
N ILE A 72 13.59 8.83 -16.24
CA ILE A 72 14.26 9.06 -14.96
C ILE A 72 15.72 9.39 -15.24
N GLN A 73 16.18 10.51 -14.72
CA GLN A 73 17.55 11.00 -14.88
C GLN A 73 18.19 11.29 -13.52
N ASP A 74 19.42 10.84 -13.33
CA ASP A 74 20.25 11.16 -12.16
C ASP A 74 21.55 11.87 -12.57
N ASN A 75 22.22 12.45 -11.58
CA ASN A 75 23.58 12.98 -11.69
C ASN A 75 24.61 12.19 -10.86
N GLY A 76 24.35 10.89 -10.64
CA GLY A 76 25.27 9.99 -9.95
C GLY A 76 26.50 9.62 -10.79
N ARG A 77 27.14 8.49 -10.46
CA ARG A 77 28.36 8.04 -11.18
C ARG A 77 28.07 7.53 -12.60
N GLY A 78 26.84 7.13 -12.86
CA GLY A 78 26.46 6.39 -14.07
C GLY A 78 26.67 4.88 -13.93
N ILE A 79 25.80 4.09 -14.56
CA ILE A 79 25.95 2.62 -14.61
C ILE A 79 27.27 2.26 -15.32
N PRO A 80 28.08 1.31 -14.80
CA PRO A 80 29.34 0.93 -15.46
C PRO A 80 29.15 0.49 -16.91
N THR A 81 29.95 1.04 -17.82
CA THR A 81 29.87 0.77 -19.28
C THR A 81 30.93 -0.23 -19.77
N GLY A 82 31.90 -0.58 -18.91
CA GLY A 82 32.95 -1.54 -19.23
C GLY A 82 32.42 -2.97 -19.40
N ILE A 83 33.19 -3.80 -20.11
CA ILE A 83 32.89 -5.23 -20.29
C ILE A 83 33.13 -5.97 -18.98
N ASN A 84 32.14 -6.75 -18.54
CA ASN A 84 32.27 -7.60 -17.37
C ASN A 84 33.12 -8.84 -17.72
N SER A 85 34.13 -9.13 -16.90
CA SER A 85 35.09 -10.22 -17.17
C SER A 85 34.50 -11.62 -17.11
N LYS A 86 33.35 -11.81 -16.46
CA LYS A 86 32.67 -13.12 -16.34
C LYS A 86 31.65 -13.35 -17.45
N THR A 87 30.86 -12.34 -17.78
CA THR A 87 29.76 -12.46 -18.76
C THR A 87 30.18 -12.09 -20.17
N GLY A 88 31.27 -11.34 -20.35
CA GLY A 88 31.78 -10.91 -21.65
C GLY A 88 30.94 -9.81 -22.33
N ILE A 89 29.91 -9.30 -21.66
CA ILE A 89 29.03 -8.22 -22.16
C ILE A 89 29.20 -6.94 -21.32
N PRO A 90 28.81 -5.76 -21.84
CA PRO A 90 28.82 -4.51 -21.07
C PRO A 90 28.01 -4.64 -19.77
N ALA A 91 28.50 -4.04 -18.69
CA ALA A 91 27.82 -4.12 -17.39
C ALA A 91 26.43 -3.46 -17.41
N VAL A 92 26.22 -2.41 -18.21
CA VAL A 92 24.89 -1.83 -18.43
C VAL A 92 23.92 -2.84 -19.06
N GLU A 93 24.35 -3.57 -20.09
CA GLU A 93 23.54 -4.62 -20.71
C GLU A 93 23.21 -5.73 -19.70
N MET A 94 24.19 -6.15 -18.91
CA MET A 94 24.02 -7.14 -17.85
C MET A 94 22.94 -6.71 -16.82
N VAL A 95 22.94 -5.44 -16.39
CA VAL A 95 21.96 -4.92 -15.42
C VAL A 95 20.53 -4.92 -15.96
N PHE A 96 20.35 -4.69 -17.26
CA PHE A 96 19.01 -4.63 -17.87
C PHE A 96 18.52 -5.94 -18.48
N THR A 97 19.38 -6.95 -18.66
CA THR A 97 19.00 -8.23 -19.32
C THR A 97 19.11 -9.46 -18.41
N MET A 98 19.80 -9.36 -17.27
CA MET A 98 19.99 -10.49 -16.35
C MET A 98 19.36 -10.22 -14.99
N LEU A 99 18.58 -11.19 -14.50
CA LEU A 99 18.10 -11.18 -13.12
C LEU A 99 19.27 -11.39 -12.15
N HIS A 100 19.18 -10.76 -10.98
CA HIS A 100 20.18 -10.84 -9.91
C HIS A 100 21.57 -10.32 -10.32
N ALA A 101 21.62 -9.38 -11.27
CA ALA A 101 22.82 -8.70 -11.69
C ALA A 101 22.87 -7.28 -11.13
N GLY A 102 23.91 -6.97 -10.34
CA GLY A 102 24.10 -5.61 -9.83
C GLY A 102 25.33 -5.48 -8.93
N GLY A 103 25.82 -4.26 -8.80
CA GLY A 103 26.96 -3.94 -7.92
C GLY A 103 26.68 -4.13 -6.42
N LYS A 104 25.44 -4.46 -6.05
CA LYS A 104 24.94 -4.57 -4.68
C LYS A 104 25.33 -5.88 -3.97
N PHE A 105 25.83 -6.87 -4.72
CA PHE A 105 26.22 -8.19 -4.21
C PHE A 105 27.73 -8.38 -3.96
N GLY A 106 28.55 -7.35 -4.23
CA GLY A 106 30.00 -7.41 -4.14
C GLY A 106 30.58 -6.62 -2.96
N THR A 107 31.84 -6.89 -2.62
CA THR A 107 32.58 -6.24 -1.52
C THR A 107 32.95 -4.76 -1.75
N GLY A 108 32.68 -4.21 -2.94
CA GLY A 108 33.08 -2.85 -3.34
C GLY A 108 31.95 -1.94 -3.88
N GLY A 109 30.69 -2.38 -3.84
CA GLY A 109 29.54 -1.60 -4.30
C GLY A 109 28.90 -0.72 -3.22
N TYR A 110 27.58 -0.51 -3.31
CA TYR A 110 26.81 0.25 -2.32
C TYR A 110 26.94 -0.36 -0.93
N LYS A 111 27.32 0.43 0.08
CA LYS A 111 27.37 -0.02 1.48
C LYS A 111 26.01 -0.05 2.17
N ILE A 112 25.07 0.79 1.71
CA ILE A 112 23.70 0.91 2.19
C ILE A 112 22.86 1.08 0.93
N SER A 113 21.83 0.26 0.75
CA SER A 113 20.95 0.29 -0.43
C SER A 113 19.59 -0.30 -0.11
N GLY A 114 18.53 0.24 -0.72
CA GLY A 114 17.19 -0.36 -0.65
C GLY A 114 17.04 -1.56 -1.60
N GLY A 115 17.75 -1.59 -2.72
CA GLY A 115 17.61 -2.61 -3.75
C GLY A 115 18.40 -3.91 -3.48
N LEU A 116 17.88 -4.84 -2.69
CA LEU A 116 18.65 -6.05 -2.30
C LEU A 116 18.76 -7.16 -3.37
N HIS A 117 17.85 -7.19 -4.35
CA HIS A 117 17.66 -8.39 -5.18
C HIS A 117 18.27 -8.30 -6.59
N GLY A 118 18.68 -7.10 -7.03
CA GLY A 118 19.31 -6.91 -8.35
C GLY A 118 18.42 -7.34 -9.53
N VAL A 119 17.10 -7.20 -9.39
CA VAL A 119 16.12 -7.55 -10.43
C VAL A 119 15.39 -6.34 -11.01
N GLY A 120 15.29 -5.24 -10.28
CA GLY A 120 14.45 -4.07 -10.61
C GLY A 120 14.58 -3.57 -12.04
N ALA A 121 15.77 -3.09 -12.43
CA ALA A 121 16.02 -2.54 -13.76
C ALA A 121 15.73 -3.54 -14.91
N SER A 122 16.10 -4.82 -14.72
CA SER A 122 15.81 -5.87 -15.68
C SER A 122 14.31 -6.18 -15.80
N VAL A 123 13.55 -6.08 -14.70
CA VAL A 123 12.09 -6.23 -14.71
C VAL A 123 11.44 -5.06 -15.45
N VAL A 124 11.90 -3.82 -15.24
CA VAL A 124 11.41 -2.66 -16.00
C VAL A 124 11.63 -2.86 -17.50
N ASN A 125 12.82 -3.31 -17.90
CA ASN A 125 13.11 -3.63 -19.30
C ASN A 125 12.19 -4.75 -19.84
N ALA A 126 12.02 -5.84 -19.07
CA ALA A 126 11.18 -6.95 -19.46
C ALA A 126 9.73 -6.53 -19.70
N LEU A 127 9.19 -5.62 -18.88
CA LEU A 127 7.80 -5.20 -18.88
C LEU A 127 7.54 -3.94 -19.74
N SER A 128 8.54 -3.51 -20.52
CA SER A 128 8.43 -2.39 -21.45
C SER A 128 8.34 -2.87 -22.89
N VAL A 129 7.64 -2.11 -23.75
CA VAL A 129 7.70 -2.29 -25.21
C VAL A 129 9.13 -2.06 -25.68
N TRP A 130 9.69 -0.92 -25.27
CA TRP A 130 11.08 -0.55 -25.47
C TRP A 130 11.60 0.22 -24.27
N LEU A 131 12.91 0.18 -24.09
CA LEU A 131 13.63 0.91 -23.06
C LEU A 131 14.94 1.46 -23.65
N GLU A 132 15.23 2.72 -23.36
CA GLU A 132 16.48 3.40 -23.71
C GLU A 132 17.29 3.69 -22.44
N VAL A 133 18.59 3.42 -22.49
CA VAL A 133 19.54 3.83 -21.44
C VAL A 133 20.59 4.73 -22.06
N LYS A 134 20.77 5.92 -21.47
CA LYS A 134 21.90 6.82 -21.76
C LYS A 134 22.76 6.95 -20.51
N VAL A 135 24.06 6.68 -20.65
CA VAL A 135 25.04 6.82 -19.55
C VAL A 135 26.04 7.91 -19.90
N ARG A 136 26.16 8.90 -19.03
CA ARG A 136 27.24 9.90 -19.07
C ARG A 136 28.35 9.43 -18.14
N SER A 137 29.49 9.06 -18.70
CA SER A 137 30.65 8.61 -17.93
C SER A 137 31.95 8.83 -18.70
N GLU A 138 33.04 9.14 -18.00
CA GLU A 138 34.38 9.35 -18.57
C GLU A 138 34.44 10.38 -19.72
N GLY A 139 33.55 11.38 -19.72
CA GLY A 139 33.46 12.40 -20.78
C GLY A 139 32.78 11.94 -22.07
N LYS A 140 32.13 10.77 -22.07
CA LYS A 140 31.39 10.20 -23.18
C LYS A 140 29.92 9.99 -22.83
N VAL A 141 29.07 10.03 -23.84
CA VAL A 141 27.66 9.66 -23.75
C VAL A 141 27.48 8.32 -24.45
N TYR A 142 27.13 7.31 -23.67
CA TYR A 142 26.83 5.97 -24.16
C TYR A 142 25.32 5.80 -24.29
N GLN A 143 24.86 5.04 -25.28
CA GLN A 143 23.45 4.70 -25.48
C GLN A 143 23.30 3.21 -25.76
N GLN A 144 22.26 2.60 -25.20
CA GLN A 144 21.81 1.27 -25.57
C GLN A 144 20.27 1.20 -25.57
N MET A 145 19.73 0.49 -26.57
CA MET A 145 18.30 0.29 -26.76
C MET A 145 17.93 -1.16 -26.46
N TYR A 146 16.73 -1.34 -25.91
CA TYR A 146 16.15 -2.63 -25.58
C TYR A 146 14.69 -2.71 -26.04
N GLU A 147 14.24 -3.92 -26.37
CA GLU A 147 12.84 -4.22 -26.69
C GLU A 147 12.42 -5.49 -25.96
N LYS A 148 11.31 -5.43 -25.22
CA LYS A 148 10.72 -6.56 -24.47
C LYS A 148 11.76 -7.37 -23.67
N GLY A 149 12.70 -6.69 -23.00
CA GLY A 149 13.74 -7.30 -22.17
C GLY A 149 15.04 -7.71 -22.90
N LYS A 150 15.15 -7.49 -24.22
CA LYS A 150 16.32 -7.90 -25.02
C LYS A 150 17.05 -6.68 -25.54
N ALA A 151 18.39 -6.69 -25.48
CA ALA A 151 19.19 -5.65 -26.14
C ALA A 151 19.03 -5.76 -27.66
N VAL A 152 18.66 -4.66 -28.33
CA VAL A 152 18.48 -4.64 -29.79
C VAL A 152 19.69 -4.12 -30.54
N ALA A 153 20.61 -3.45 -29.84
CA ALA A 153 21.87 -2.98 -30.36
C ALA A 153 22.99 -3.09 -29.29
N PRO A 154 24.26 -3.20 -29.71
CA PRO A 154 25.40 -3.06 -28.81
C PRO A 154 25.43 -1.69 -28.13
N LEU A 155 26.16 -1.56 -27.02
CA LEU A 155 26.39 -0.27 -26.38
C LEU A 155 27.25 0.63 -27.27
N GLU A 156 26.71 1.78 -27.67
CA GLU A 156 27.37 2.72 -28.58
C GLU A 156 27.72 4.04 -27.90
N VAL A 157 28.77 4.71 -28.39
CA VAL A 157 29.12 6.08 -27.97
C VAL A 157 28.49 7.05 -28.96
N ILE A 158 27.50 7.81 -28.50
CA ILE A 158 26.70 8.72 -29.33
C ILE A 158 27.13 10.19 -29.23
N GLY A 159 28.04 10.50 -28.31
CA GLY A 159 28.53 11.85 -28.12
C GLY A 159 29.55 11.99 -27.00
N THR A 160 29.88 13.24 -26.69
CA THR A 160 30.81 13.61 -25.61
C THR A 160 30.11 14.51 -24.60
N CYS A 161 30.44 14.35 -23.32
CA CYS A 161 29.98 15.22 -22.23
C CYS A 161 31.19 15.85 -21.51
N ARG A 162 30.93 16.81 -20.62
CA ARG A 162 31.98 17.33 -19.72
C ARG A 162 32.41 16.20 -18.78
N LYS A 163 33.69 16.10 -18.43
CA LYS A 163 34.18 15.01 -17.56
C LYS A 163 33.50 14.94 -16.18
N GLY A 164 33.04 16.08 -15.66
CA GLY A 164 32.28 16.15 -14.40
C GLY A 164 30.76 16.03 -14.56
N ASP A 165 30.27 15.91 -15.79
CA ASP A 165 28.86 15.66 -16.10
C ASP A 165 28.68 14.15 -16.26
N THR A 166 28.28 13.51 -15.15
CA THR A 166 28.04 12.07 -15.04
C THR A 166 26.58 11.79 -14.69
N GLY A 167 26.16 10.54 -14.87
CA GLY A 167 24.85 10.07 -14.44
C GLY A 167 24.20 9.15 -15.46
N THR A 168 23.02 8.66 -15.11
CA THR A 168 22.22 7.78 -15.96
C THR A 168 20.90 8.45 -16.33
N THR A 169 20.42 8.21 -17.54
CA THR A 169 19.06 8.50 -17.97
C THR A 169 18.45 7.20 -18.48
N VAL A 170 17.28 6.86 -17.96
CA VAL A 170 16.51 5.69 -18.38
C VAL A 170 15.13 6.17 -18.83
N THR A 171 14.77 5.87 -20.07
CA THR A 171 13.45 6.18 -20.63
C THR A 171 12.79 4.87 -21.07
N PHE A 172 11.53 4.66 -20.71
CA PHE A 172 10.83 3.42 -21.07
C PHE A 172 9.35 3.65 -21.37
N LEU A 173 8.82 2.80 -22.26
CA LEU A 173 7.40 2.72 -22.58
C LEU A 173 6.82 1.41 -22.02
N PRO A 174 5.90 1.44 -21.04
CA PRO A 174 5.28 0.23 -20.48
C PRO A 174 4.49 -0.56 -21.52
N ASP A 175 4.51 -1.89 -21.42
CA ASP A 175 3.86 -2.79 -22.37
C ASP A 175 2.36 -2.97 -22.13
N GLY A 176 1.54 -2.40 -23.01
CA GLY A 176 0.07 -2.51 -22.95
C GLY A 176 -0.50 -3.92 -23.22
N GLU A 177 0.33 -4.88 -23.65
CA GLU A 177 -0.06 -6.30 -23.67
C GLU A 177 -0.02 -6.94 -22.27
N ILE A 178 0.70 -6.31 -21.33
CA ILE A 178 0.91 -6.82 -19.96
C ILE A 178 0.06 -6.04 -18.95
N PHE A 179 0.06 -4.72 -19.04
CA PHE A 179 -0.63 -3.86 -18.07
C PHE A 179 -2.08 -3.58 -18.48
N ASP A 180 -2.97 -3.56 -17.48
CA ASP A 180 -4.39 -3.21 -17.69
C ASP A 180 -4.56 -1.75 -18.17
N LYS A 181 -3.69 -0.88 -17.65
CA LYS A 181 -3.57 0.54 -17.99
C LYS A 181 -2.10 0.89 -18.09
N THR A 182 -1.72 1.69 -19.10
CA THR A 182 -0.36 2.20 -19.28
C THR A 182 -0.22 3.67 -18.89
N TYR A 183 -1.28 4.27 -18.34
CA TYR A 183 -1.30 5.65 -17.91
C TYR A 183 -0.79 5.78 -16.46
N PHE A 184 0.35 6.47 -16.30
CA PHE A 184 0.93 6.78 -14.99
C PHE A 184 0.11 7.82 -14.24
N LYS A 185 -0.24 7.54 -12.98
CA LYS A 185 -0.95 8.50 -12.12
C LYS A 185 0.04 9.45 -11.45
N ALA A 186 0.07 10.71 -11.90
CA ALA A 186 1.00 11.74 -11.44
C ALA A 186 0.95 11.95 -9.91
N GLU A 187 -0.24 12.04 -9.31
CA GLU A 187 -0.39 12.26 -7.85
C GLU A 187 0.27 11.17 -7.00
N SER A 188 0.11 9.90 -7.38
CA SER A 188 0.73 8.77 -6.67
C SER A 188 2.26 8.84 -6.76
N ILE A 189 2.79 9.20 -7.94
CA ILE A 189 4.23 9.34 -8.15
C ILE A 189 4.77 10.52 -7.34
N LYS A 190 4.13 11.70 -7.43
CA LYS A 190 4.49 12.89 -6.65
C LYS A 190 4.52 12.58 -5.15
N SER A 191 3.51 11.89 -4.62
CA SER A 191 3.46 11.50 -3.21
C SER A 191 4.72 10.72 -2.79
N ARG A 192 5.10 9.72 -3.59
CA ARG A 192 6.26 8.86 -3.34
C ARG A 192 7.59 9.60 -3.49
N LEU A 193 7.72 10.47 -4.48
CA LEU A 193 8.92 11.29 -4.70
C LEU A 193 9.12 12.29 -3.55
N HIS A 194 8.03 12.90 -3.06
CA HIS A 194 8.10 13.82 -1.92
C HIS A 194 8.51 13.10 -0.63
N GLU A 195 7.94 11.91 -0.37
CA GLU A 195 8.38 11.04 0.73
C GLU A 195 9.88 10.74 0.63
N THR A 196 10.37 10.42 -0.57
CA THR A 196 11.80 10.15 -0.80
C THR A 196 12.67 11.36 -0.49
N ALA A 197 12.22 12.58 -0.82
CA ALA A 197 12.94 13.81 -0.50
C ALA A 197 13.03 14.04 1.02
N TYR A 198 11.95 13.80 1.78
CA TYR A 198 11.97 13.90 3.25
C TYR A 198 12.97 12.93 3.90
N LEU A 199 13.14 11.73 3.35
CA LEU A 199 14.06 10.72 3.89
C LEU A 199 15.53 11.03 3.57
N ASN A 200 15.79 11.93 2.62
CA ASN A 200 17.12 12.22 2.09
C ASN A 200 17.40 13.73 2.08
N PRO A 201 17.64 14.35 3.26
CA PRO A 201 17.97 15.76 3.34
C PRO A 201 19.27 16.04 2.55
N GLY A 202 19.16 16.83 1.49
CA GLY A 202 20.24 17.10 0.53
C GLY A 202 20.02 16.51 -0.87
N LEU A 203 18.96 15.71 -1.07
CA LEU A 203 18.51 15.29 -2.39
C LEU A 203 17.47 16.27 -2.94
N SER A 204 17.59 16.63 -4.21
CA SER A 204 16.57 17.34 -4.97
C SER A 204 15.93 16.38 -5.96
N ILE A 205 14.59 16.32 -5.96
CA ILE A 205 13.84 15.50 -6.91
C ILE A 205 12.86 16.39 -7.67
N THR A 206 13.06 16.53 -8.98
CA THR A 206 12.17 17.28 -9.85
C THR A 206 11.20 16.33 -10.53
N PHE A 207 9.91 16.52 -10.32
CA PHE A 207 8.85 15.88 -11.09
C PHE A 207 8.38 16.83 -12.20
N GLU A 208 8.28 16.34 -13.43
CA GLU A 208 7.79 17.08 -14.59
C GLU A 208 6.74 16.25 -15.33
N ASN A 209 5.50 16.76 -15.41
CA ASN A 209 4.47 16.20 -16.28
C ASN A 209 4.39 17.05 -17.53
N ARG A 210 4.65 16.46 -18.70
CA ARG A 210 4.59 17.14 -20.00
C ARG A 210 3.31 16.83 -20.76
N ARG A 211 2.44 15.97 -20.22
CA ARG A 211 1.23 15.55 -20.93
C ARG A 211 0.27 16.74 -21.11
N PRO A 212 -0.33 16.92 -22.29
CA PRO A 212 -1.14 18.10 -22.57
C PRO A 212 -2.35 18.20 -21.63
N GLY A 213 -2.54 19.37 -21.01
CA GLY A 213 -3.64 19.63 -20.05
C GLY A 213 -3.34 19.23 -18.61
N GLU A 214 -2.17 18.65 -18.33
CA GLU A 214 -1.69 18.29 -17.00
C GLU A 214 -0.26 18.80 -16.75
N GLU A 215 0.18 19.81 -17.51
CA GLU A 215 1.54 20.30 -17.47
C GLU A 215 1.89 20.85 -16.09
N GLU A 216 2.89 20.28 -15.45
CA GLU A 216 3.30 20.65 -14.10
C GLU A 216 4.79 20.39 -13.92
N THR A 217 5.47 21.25 -13.16
CA THR A 217 6.82 20.98 -12.68
C THR A 217 6.88 21.27 -11.19
N VAL A 218 7.26 20.26 -10.42
CA VAL A 218 7.34 20.33 -8.95
C VAL A 218 8.74 19.92 -8.52
N LEU A 219 9.39 20.75 -7.72
CA LEU A 219 10.65 20.44 -7.08
C LEU A 219 10.40 20.01 -5.65
N PHE A 220 10.82 18.79 -5.30
CA PHE A 220 10.83 18.30 -3.93
C PHE A 220 12.26 18.42 -3.37
N HIS A 221 12.41 19.22 -2.32
CA HIS A 221 13.68 19.40 -1.62
C HIS A 221 13.42 19.77 -0.16
N GLU A 222 13.81 18.88 0.75
CA GLU A 222 13.39 18.92 2.15
C GLU A 222 14.59 18.92 3.10
N GLU A 223 15.17 20.11 3.33
CA GLU A 223 16.38 20.26 4.16
C GLU A 223 16.18 19.81 5.61
N GLU A 224 14.98 20.00 6.17
CA GLU A 224 14.64 19.58 7.53
C GLU A 224 14.34 18.06 7.65
N GLY A 225 14.32 17.33 6.53
CA GLY A 225 14.13 15.89 6.47
C GLY A 225 12.89 15.41 7.22
N LEU A 226 13.08 14.45 8.15
CA LEU A 226 11.98 13.84 8.90
C LEU A 226 11.16 14.85 9.74
N LYS A 227 11.73 15.99 10.13
CA LYS A 227 10.98 17.03 10.85
C LYS A 227 9.93 17.67 9.95
N ALA A 228 10.31 18.01 8.72
CA ALA A 228 9.35 18.51 7.73
C ALA A 228 8.29 17.47 7.42
N TYR A 229 8.68 16.19 7.38
CA TYR A 229 7.73 15.12 7.12
C TYR A 229 6.67 14.98 8.22
N VAL A 230 7.08 14.96 9.49
CA VAL A 230 6.14 14.94 10.64
C VAL A 230 5.23 16.16 10.61
N ARG A 231 5.77 17.34 10.26
CA ARG A 231 4.98 18.57 10.15
C ARG A 231 3.92 18.48 9.06
N ASP A 232 4.25 17.91 7.91
CA ASP A 232 3.32 17.72 6.80
C ASP A 232 2.22 16.70 7.16
N LEU A 233 2.59 15.58 7.80
CA LEU A 233 1.63 14.59 8.32
C LEU A 233 0.68 15.15 9.39
N ASN A 234 1.13 16.20 10.10
CA ASN A 234 0.36 16.91 11.11
C ASN A 234 -0.39 18.14 10.58
N LYS A 235 -0.34 18.41 9.27
CA LYS A 235 -1.00 19.56 8.66
C LYS A 235 -2.51 19.51 8.92
N GLY A 236 -3.05 20.59 9.47
CA GLY A 236 -4.47 20.68 9.84
C GLY A 236 -4.82 20.09 11.22
N LYS A 237 -3.87 19.48 11.93
CA LYS A 237 -4.06 18.91 13.27
C LYS A 237 -3.47 19.83 14.34
N PRO A 238 -4.16 20.08 15.47
CA PRO A 238 -3.58 20.87 16.56
C PRO A 238 -2.40 20.14 17.20
N ALA A 239 -1.19 20.67 17.02
CA ALA A 239 0.03 20.09 17.59
C ALA A 239 0.08 20.23 19.13
N VAL A 240 0.58 19.19 19.77
CA VAL A 240 0.88 19.12 21.21
C VAL A 240 2.39 19.02 21.36
N GLY A 241 3.01 20.18 21.59
CA GLY A 241 4.44 20.28 21.81
C GLY A 241 5.27 20.41 20.53
N GLU A 242 6.58 20.42 20.72
CA GLU A 242 7.56 20.57 19.63
C GLU A 242 7.90 19.23 18.97
N ILE A 243 8.37 19.28 17.72
CA ILE A 243 8.85 18.10 17.00
C ILE A 243 10.16 17.64 17.63
N VAL A 244 10.15 16.45 18.22
CA VAL A 244 11.34 15.80 18.77
C VAL A 244 12.06 15.08 17.63
N TYR A 245 13.38 15.24 17.57
CA TYR A 245 14.22 14.63 16.55
C TYR A 245 15.53 14.16 17.14
N PHE A 246 15.97 12.98 16.71
CA PHE A 246 17.31 12.49 16.99
C PHE A 246 17.82 11.64 15.84
N LYS A 247 19.14 11.66 15.67
CA LYS A 247 19.88 10.87 14.70
C LYS A 247 21.14 10.34 15.35
N LYS A 248 21.27 9.02 15.42
CA LYS A 248 22.40 8.36 16.08
C LYS A 248 22.74 7.06 15.39
N LYS A 249 24.03 6.73 15.39
CA LYS A 249 24.52 5.44 14.89
C LYS A 249 24.87 4.55 16.09
N VAL A 250 24.32 3.34 16.11
CA VAL A 250 24.69 2.28 17.06
C VAL A 250 25.20 1.12 16.23
N ASP A 251 26.41 0.65 16.55
CA ASP A 251 27.18 -0.27 15.71
C ASP A 251 27.26 0.21 14.24
N ASP A 252 26.69 -0.56 13.31
CA ASP A 252 26.62 -0.25 11.88
C ASP A 252 25.23 0.20 11.40
N ILE A 253 24.32 0.49 12.33
CA ILE A 253 22.95 0.89 12.03
C ILE A 253 22.75 2.37 12.41
N GLU A 254 22.44 3.20 11.41
CA GLU A 254 22.02 4.60 11.64
C GLU A 254 20.52 4.59 11.93
N VAL A 255 20.10 5.21 13.03
CA VAL A 255 18.71 5.39 13.43
C VAL A 255 18.41 6.87 13.43
N GLU A 256 17.39 7.26 12.67
CA GLU A 256 16.87 8.61 12.60
C GLU A 256 15.37 8.58 12.89
N ALA A 257 14.91 9.37 13.86
CA ALA A 257 13.49 9.44 14.17
C ALA A 257 13.05 10.88 14.44
N ALA A 258 11.85 11.20 13.97
CA ALA A 258 11.13 12.41 14.32
C ALA A 258 9.73 12.04 14.82
N PHE A 259 9.24 12.71 15.86
CA PHE A 259 7.86 12.54 16.29
C PHE A 259 7.30 13.81 16.94
N GLN A 260 5.98 13.93 16.91
CA GLN A 260 5.22 15.00 17.55
C GLN A 260 3.84 14.48 17.93
N TYR A 261 3.29 14.98 19.03
CA TYR A 261 1.91 14.67 19.40
C TYR A 261 0.94 15.68 18.78
N VAL A 262 -0.30 15.25 18.57
CA VAL A 262 -1.44 16.07 18.16
C VAL A 262 -2.60 15.83 19.11
N ASP A 263 -3.53 16.78 19.24
CA ASP A 263 -4.76 16.62 20.03
C ASP A 263 -5.81 15.83 19.23
N GLU A 264 -5.40 14.64 18.78
CA GLU A 264 -6.25 13.65 18.13
C GLU A 264 -6.07 12.30 18.82
N PHE A 265 -7.05 11.43 18.61
CA PHE A 265 -7.09 10.11 19.23
C PHE A 265 -6.70 9.01 18.24
N GLN A 266 -5.54 9.19 17.60
CA GLN A 266 -4.98 8.22 16.67
C GLN A 266 -3.45 8.14 16.79
N GLU A 267 -2.88 6.95 16.58
CA GLU A 267 -1.43 6.80 16.38
C GLU A 267 -1.12 6.74 14.87
N THR A 268 -0.06 7.42 14.45
CA THR A 268 0.48 7.35 13.08
C THR A 268 1.98 7.13 13.19
N ILE A 269 2.46 5.91 12.92
CA ILE A 269 3.88 5.57 13.03
C ILE A 269 4.33 4.95 11.71
N MET A 270 5.18 5.68 10.99
CA MET A 270 5.75 5.26 9.72
C MET A 270 7.18 4.76 9.93
N GLY A 271 7.49 3.60 9.39
CA GLY A 271 8.82 2.98 9.49
C GLY A 271 9.47 2.84 8.12
N PHE A 272 10.77 3.09 8.07
CA PHE A 272 11.59 3.01 6.87
C PHE A 272 12.89 2.28 7.14
N CYS A 273 13.34 1.46 6.19
CA CYS A 273 14.66 0.86 6.18
C CYS A 273 15.30 1.09 4.81
N ASN A 274 16.43 1.79 4.77
CA ASN A 274 17.12 2.17 3.52
C ASN A 274 16.17 2.80 2.48
N ASN A 275 15.37 3.78 2.92
CA ASN A 275 14.34 4.48 2.13
C ASN A 275 13.14 3.64 1.66
N ILE A 276 13.07 2.36 2.04
CA ILE A 276 11.91 1.51 1.77
C ILE A 276 10.93 1.63 2.94
N CYS A 277 9.66 1.88 2.61
CA CYS A 277 8.59 1.92 3.60
C CYS A 277 8.25 0.51 4.08
N THR A 278 8.36 0.29 5.38
CA THR A 278 7.98 -0.97 6.01
C THR A 278 6.53 -0.87 6.50
N MET A 279 5.60 -0.95 5.57
CA MET A 279 4.16 -0.73 5.82
C MET A 279 3.56 -1.69 6.85
N GLU A 280 4.00 -2.94 6.87
CA GLU A 280 3.57 -3.97 7.84
C GLU A 280 4.40 -3.92 9.14
N GLY A 281 5.28 -2.93 9.24
CA GLY A 281 6.13 -2.69 10.39
C GLY A 281 7.40 -3.54 10.39
N GLY A 282 7.76 -4.07 11.55
CA GLY A 282 8.97 -4.86 11.71
C GLY A 282 9.66 -4.68 13.05
N THR A 283 10.84 -5.25 13.17
CA THR A 283 11.64 -5.26 14.40
C THR A 283 12.04 -3.87 14.88
N HIS A 284 12.37 -2.95 13.98
CA HIS A 284 12.71 -1.54 14.26
C HIS A 284 11.53 -0.78 14.88
N ILE A 285 10.33 -0.89 14.30
CA ILE A 285 9.12 -0.27 14.85
C ILE A 285 8.75 -0.91 16.19
N THR A 286 8.89 -2.23 16.32
CA THR A 286 8.61 -2.93 17.58
C THR A 286 9.55 -2.48 18.70
N GLY A 287 10.85 -2.32 18.38
CA GLY A 287 11.85 -1.75 19.29
C GLY A 287 11.48 -0.32 19.72
N PHE A 288 11.09 0.52 18.75
CA PHE A 288 10.61 1.87 19.00
C PHE A 288 9.42 1.90 19.98
N LYS A 289 8.35 1.17 19.64
CA LYS A 289 7.10 1.13 20.41
C LYS A 289 7.35 0.65 21.84
N THR A 290 8.10 -0.45 22.00
CA THR A 290 8.39 -1.04 23.32
C THR A 290 9.23 -0.12 24.19
N LYS A 291 10.34 0.41 23.65
CA LYS A 291 11.25 1.26 24.42
C LYS A 291 10.59 2.58 24.81
N PHE A 292 9.90 3.23 23.88
CA PHE A 292 9.21 4.49 24.14
C PHE A 292 8.21 4.35 25.29
N THR A 293 7.38 3.29 25.27
CA THR A 293 6.43 2.99 26.34
C THR A 293 7.11 2.76 27.70
N SER A 294 8.26 2.09 27.73
CA SER A 294 9.01 1.88 28.96
C SER A 294 9.52 3.19 29.56
N VAL A 295 10.12 4.06 28.74
CA VAL A 295 10.69 5.35 29.19
C VAL A 295 9.58 6.28 29.71
N MET A 296 8.45 6.37 28.99
CA MET A 296 7.34 7.22 29.43
C MET A 296 6.71 6.75 30.74
N ASN A 297 6.60 5.43 30.96
CA ASN A 297 6.11 4.90 32.24
C ASN A 297 7.07 5.15 33.40
N GLN A 298 8.38 5.10 33.15
CA GLN A 298 9.38 5.46 34.16
C GLN A 298 9.20 6.91 34.59
N TYR A 299 9.15 7.86 33.64
CA TYR A 299 8.92 9.27 33.93
C TYR A 299 7.58 9.53 34.64
N ALA A 300 6.50 8.85 34.23
CA ALA A 300 5.21 9.00 34.88
C ALA A 300 5.24 8.58 36.36
N ARG A 301 6.06 7.59 36.73
CA ARG A 301 6.27 7.20 38.13
C ARG A 301 7.17 8.18 38.88
N GLU A 302 8.28 8.61 38.27
CA GLU A 302 9.21 9.57 38.87
C GLU A 302 8.56 10.93 39.15
N LEU A 303 7.66 11.38 38.27
CA LEU A 303 6.88 12.60 38.44
C LEU A 303 5.67 12.45 39.39
N GLY A 304 5.45 11.25 39.93
CA GLY A 304 4.33 10.96 40.84
C GLY A 304 2.94 10.97 40.18
N ILE A 305 2.87 10.98 38.84
CA ILE A 305 1.62 10.91 38.07
C ILE A 305 1.02 9.50 38.20
N LEU A 306 1.86 8.47 38.13
CA LEU A 306 1.51 7.10 38.48
C LEU A 306 2.07 6.76 39.86
N LYS A 307 1.21 6.37 40.79
CA LYS A 307 1.63 5.90 42.12
C LYS A 307 2.12 4.45 42.04
N GLU A 308 2.81 3.97 43.08
CA GLU A 308 3.34 2.59 43.10
C GLU A 308 2.29 1.52 42.77
N LYS A 309 1.08 1.66 43.31
CA LYS A 309 -0.04 0.73 43.14
C LYS A 309 -0.78 0.90 41.80
N ASP A 310 -0.54 1.99 41.08
CA ASP A 310 -1.22 2.22 39.81
C ASP A 310 -0.63 1.31 38.73
N LYS A 311 -1.51 0.80 37.87
CA LYS A 311 -1.09 0.08 36.66
C LYS A 311 -0.40 1.07 35.72
N ASN A 312 0.67 0.62 35.08
CA ASN A 312 1.35 1.36 34.02
C ASN A 312 0.38 1.72 32.88
N PHE A 313 0.70 2.80 32.17
CA PHE A 313 0.10 3.09 30.87
C PHE A 313 0.46 1.97 29.90
N THR A 314 -0.52 1.55 29.10
CA THR A 314 -0.29 0.60 28.02
C THR A 314 0.46 1.27 26.87
N GLY A 315 1.00 0.50 25.94
CA GLY A 315 1.71 1.07 24.79
C GLY A 315 0.83 1.98 23.93
N ALA A 316 -0.42 1.57 23.72
CA ALA A 316 -1.39 2.39 23.00
C ALA A 316 -1.74 3.67 23.76
N ASP A 317 -1.85 3.61 25.10
CA ASP A 317 -2.10 4.82 25.89
C ASP A 317 -1.00 5.87 25.66
N VAL A 318 0.25 5.42 25.69
CA VAL A 318 1.40 6.31 25.52
C VAL A 318 1.45 6.90 24.11
N ARG A 319 1.15 6.11 23.07
CA ARG A 319 1.28 6.54 21.66
C ARG A 319 0.01 7.19 21.10
N ASN A 320 -1.05 7.31 21.88
CA ASN A 320 -2.25 7.99 21.45
C ASN A 320 -1.94 9.46 21.10
N GLY A 321 -2.30 9.87 19.88
CA GLY A 321 -2.01 11.20 19.35
C GLY A 321 -0.58 11.37 18.84
N MET A 322 0.24 10.31 18.80
CA MET A 322 1.61 10.38 18.28
C MET A 322 1.61 10.26 16.75
N THR A 323 2.26 11.23 16.09
CA THR A 323 2.75 11.09 14.73
C THR A 323 4.26 10.90 14.79
N ALA A 324 4.77 9.77 14.30
CA ALA A 324 6.19 9.45 14.30
C ALA A 324 6.64 8.91 12.94
N VAL A 325 7.84 9.31 12.54
CA VAL A 325 8.56 8.76 11.39
C VAL A 325 9.90 8.23 11.89
N LEU A 326 10.15 6.94 11.63
CA LEU A 326 11.37 6.23 11.98
C LEU A 326 12.05 5.74 10.71
N SER A 327 13.26 6.20 10.45
CA SER A 327 14.09 5.73 9.34
C SER A 327 15.37 5.11 9.87
N ILE A 328 15.68 3.90 9.42
CA ILE A 328 16.95 3.24 9.72
C ILE A 328 17.77 3.03 8.46
N LYS A 329 19.09 3.11 8.58
CA LYS A 329 20.01 2.63 7.54
C LYS A 329 20.75 1.41 8.03
N HIS A 330 20.56 0.31 7.33
CA HIS A 330 21.08 -1.01 7.68
C HIS A 330 21.89 -1.56 6.50
N LYS A 331 23.05 -2.13 6.79
CA LYS A 331 23.92 -2.70 5.74
C LYS A 331 23.32 -3.93 5.08
N ASP A 332 22.85 -4.87 5.90
CA ASP A 332 22.30 -6.16 5.45
C ASP A 332 20.84 -6.36 5.92
N PRO A 333 19.87 -5.58 5.41
CA PRO A 333 18.47 -5.73 5.81
C PRO A 333 17.85 -7.00 5.22
N ARG A 334 16.92 -7.59 5.98
CA ARG A 334 16.17 -8.79 5.68
C ARG A 334 14.69 -8.51 5.87
N PHE A 335 13.91 -8.85 4.86
CA PHE A 335 12.46 -8.67 4.85
C PHE A 335 11.75 -10.03 4.74
N GLU A 336 10.54 -10.14 5.27
CA GLU A 336 9.75 -11.39 5.22
C GLU A 336 9.32 -11.78 3.78
N GLY A 337 9.39 -10.85 2.81
CA GLY A 337 9.05 -11.10 1.40
C GLY A 337 9.63 -10.08 0.41
N GLN A 338 9.41 -10.33 -0.89
CA GLN A 338 9.95 -9.51 -2.00
C GLN A 338 9.41 -8.09 -2.03
N THR A 339 8.18 -7.87 -1.56
CA THR A 339 7.55 -6.55 -1.47
C THR A 339 8.19 -5.66 -0.39
N LYS A 340 9.11 -6.21 0.42
CA LYS A 340 9.90 -5.50 1.45
C LYS A 340 9.05 -4.70 2.46
N THR A 341 7.86 -5.20 2.78
CA THR A 341 6.88 -4.51 3.63
C THR A 341 7.14 -4.67 5.13
N LYS A 342 7.89 -5.70 5.55
CA LYS A 342 8.16 -6.01 6.96
C LYS A 342 9.62 -6.40 7.22
N LEU A 343 10.26 -5.70 8.17
CA LEU A 343 11.66 -5.92 8.54
C LEU A 343 11.81 -7.01 9.62
N ASP A 344 12.73 -7.95 9.42
CA ASP A 344 12.95 -9.11 10.30
C ASP A 344 14.29 -9.07 11.08
N ASN A 345 15.11 -8.02 10.92
CA ASN A 345 16.41 -7.88 11.57
C ASN A 345 16.31 -7.66 13.09
N PRO A 346 16.68 -8.61 13.98
CA PRO A 346 16.56 -8.41 15.43
C PRO A 346 17.51 -7.35 15.97
N ASP A 347 18.68 -7.20 15.35
CA ASP A 347 19.67 -6.16 15.59
C ASP A 347 19.13 -4.75 15.31
N ALA A 348 18.29 -4.58 14.28
CA ALA A 348 17.62 -3.30 14.02
C ALA A 348 16.72 -2.87 15.20
N GLY A 349 15.95 -3.80 15.78
CA GLY A 349 15.12 -3.52 16.96
C GLY A 349 15.94 -3.16 18.20
N LYS A 350 17.10 -3.79 18.39
CA LYS A 350 18.03 -3.48 19.50
C LYS A 350 18.65 -2.10 19.34
N ALA A 351 19.17 -1.77 18.16
CA ALA A 351 19.77 -0.47 17.87
C ALA A 351 18.77 0.67 18.12
N VAL A 352 17.54 0.55 17.62
CA VAL A 352 16.49 1.54 17.86
C VAL A 352 16.17 1.66 19.36
N SER A 353 16.07 0.54 20.08
CA SER A 353 15.79 0.55 21.52
C SER A 353 16.91 1.19 22.34
N GLU A 354 18.16 1.06 21.92
CA GLU A 354 19.31 1.69 22.56
C GLU A 354 19.30 3.20 22.34
N VAL A 355 19.15 3.64 21.08
CA VAL A 355 19.06 5.07 20.73
C VAL A 355 17.94 5.77 21.51
N LEU A 356 16.73 5.19 21.53
CA LEU A 356 15.63 5.76 22.30
C LEU A 356 15.87 5.77 23.81
N GLY A 357 16.60 4.77 24.32
CA GLY A 357 16.95 4.69 25.73
C GLY A 357 17.89 5.80 26.19
N GLU A 358 18.67 6.37 25.29
CA GLU A 358 19.61 7.45 25.58
C GLU A 358 19.06 8.82 25.21
N GLU A 359 18.47 8.95 24.01
CA GLU A 359 18.05 10.23 23.46
C GLU A 359 16.74 10.75 24.06
N LEU A 360 15.77 9.87 24.38
CA LEU A 360 14.53 10.31 25.03
C LEU A 360 14.79 10.90 26.41
N PRO A 361 15.59 10.27 27.29
CA PRO A 361 15.91 10.91 28.56
C PRO A 361 16.67 12.22 28.41
N LEU A 362 17.68 12.23 27.52
CA LEU A 362 18.48 13.43 27.25
C LEU A 362 17.62 14.62 26.78
N TYR A 363 16.58 14.37 25.98
CA TYR A 363 15.64 15.39 25.54
C TYR A 363 14.69 15.82 26.66
N TYR A 364 14.02 14.89 27.32
CA TYR A 364 12.95 15.23 28.28
C TYR A 364 13.44 15.73 29.62
N ASP A 365 14.64 15.34 30.07
CA ASP A 365 15.26 15.91 31.28
C ASP A 365 15.51 17.42 31.12
N ARG A 366 15.71 17.89 29.89
CA ARG A 366 15.87 19.32 29.56
C ARG A 366 14.56 20.02 29.25
N ASN A 367 13.53 19.26 28.87
CA ASN A 367 12.24 19.76 28.38
C ASN A 367 11.08 19.18 29.20
N LEU A 368 11.11 19.40 30.51
CA LEU A 368 10.14 18.83 31.45
C LEU A 368 8.69 19.22 31.15
N GLU A 369 8.45 20.46 30.69
CA GLU A 369 7.10 20.91 30.33
C GLU A 369 6.55 20.19 29.10
N GLU A 370 7.41 19.83 28.13
CA GLU A 370 7.02 19.00 26.98
C GLU A 370 6.71 17.57 27.40
N LEU A 371 7.52 16.99 28.30
CA LEU A 371 7.26 15.67 28.87
C LEU A 371 5.88 15.60 29.55
N LYS A 372 5.53 16.62 30.34
CA LYS A 372 4.22 16.70 31.01
C LYS A 372 3.06 16.73 30.02
N LYS A 373 3.18 17.45 28.90
CA LYS A 373 2.16 17.48 27.83
C LYS A 373 1.94 16.08 27.25
N VAL A 374 3.04 15.38 26.93
CA VAL A 374 2.99 14.01 26.39
C VAL A 374 2.35 13.03 27.38
N ILE A 375 2.76 13.06 28.64
CA ILE A 375 2.17 12.20 29.68
C ILE A 375 0.69 12.55 29.91
N ALA A 376 0.29 13.82 29.81
CA ALA A 376 -1.11 14.21 29.92
C ALA A 376 -1.98 13.59 28.81
N CYS A 377 -1.46 13.49 27.57
CA CYS A 377 -2.14 12.74 26.50
C CYS A 377 -2.33 11.27 26.88
N ALA A 378 -1.30 10.63 27.43
CA ALA A 378 -1.38 9.24 27.90
C ALA A 378 -2.36 9.05 29.07
N GLU A 379 -2.44 10.02 29.98
CA GLU A 379 -3.39 10.00 31.09
C GLU A 379 -4.84 10.17 30.60
N LYS A 380 -5.08 11.10 29.67
CA LYS A 380 -6.37 11.31 29.01
C LYS A 380 -6.83 10.02 28.34
N SER A 381 -5.94 9.40 27.55
CA SER A 381 -6.15 8.10 26.91
C SER A 381 -6.50 7.00 27.91
N ALA A 382 -5.67 6.82 28.94
CA ALA A 382 -5.87 5.76 29.92
C ALA A 382 -7.17 5.94 30.74
N LYS A 383 -7.61 7.19 30.98
CA LYS A 383 -8.90 7.48 31.62
C LYS A 383 -10.07 7.07 30.72
N ILE A 384 -10.01 7.40 29.43
CA ILE A 384 -11.03 7.03 28.44
C ILE A 384 -11.15 5.52 28.35
N ARG A 385 -10.03 4.82 28.12
CA ARG A 385 -9.99 3.35 28.07
C ARG A 385 -10.54 2.70 29.34
N LYS A 386 -10.17 3.18 30.54
CA LYS A 386 -10.71 2.65 31.80
C LYS A 386 -12.22 2.91 31.94
N ALA A 387 -12.72 4.04 31.44
CA ALA A 387 -14.16 4.35 31.43
C ALA A 387 -14.91 3.43 30.47
N GLU A 388 -14.35 3.16 29.30
CA GLU A 388 -14.88 2.23 28.30
C GLU A 388 -14.82 0.78 28.77
N GLU A 389 -13.70 0.30 29.33
CA GLU A 389 -13.61 -1.04 29.94
C GLU A 389 -14.66 -1.23 31.03
N ARG A 390 -14.91 -0.19 31.85
CA ARG A 390 -15.98 -0.21 32.86
C ARG A 390 -17.37 -0.19 32.22
N ALA A 391 -17.58 0.62 31.19
CA ALA A 391 -18.83 0.65 30.44
C ALA A 391 -19.09 -0.72 29.80
N ARG A 392 -18.09 -1.30 29.11
CA ARG A 392 -18.11 -2.63 28.51
C ARG A 392 -18.35 -3.71 29.56
N THR A 393 -17.64 -3.70 30.68
CA THR A 393 -17.88 -4.65 31.79
C THR A 393 -19.29 -4.51 32.34
N ASN A 394 -19.82 -3.28 32.44
CA ASN A 394 -21.20 -3.01 32.85
C ASN A 394 -22.24 -3.38 31.77
N LEU A 395 -21.86 -3.37 30.50
CA LEU A 395 -22.67 -3.79 29.34
C LEU A 395 -22.62 -5.31 29.11
N ILE A 396 -21.54 -5.98 29.53
CA ILE A 396 -21.37 -7.44 29.55
C ILE A 396 -22.06 -8.03 30.80
N SER A 397 -21.94 -7.37 31.96
CA SER A 397 -22.57 -7.81 33.21
C SER A 397 -24.07 -7.53 33.28
N LYS A 398 -24.58 -6.57 32.51
CA LYS A 398 -26.00 -6.49 32.16
C LYS A 398 -26.23 -7.39 30.96
N SER A 399 -26.97 -8.48 31.15
CA SER A 399 -27.44 -9.42 30.11
C SER A 399 -28.40 -8.79 29.08
N LYS A 400 -28.05 -7.62 28.53
CA LYS A 400 -28.78 -6.91 27.46
C LYS A 400 -28.02 -6.93 26.12
N PHE A 401 -26.82 -7.53 26.07
CA PHE A 401 -26.05 -7.78 24.85
C PHE A 401 -26.13 -9.23 24.36
N SER A 402 -27.23 -9.93 24.66
CA SER A 402 -27.71 -10.94 23.71
C SER A 402 -28.23 -10.19 22.49
N ILE A 403 -27.34 -9.73 21.61
CA ILE A 403 -27.76 -9.43 20.24
C ILE A 403 -28.21 -10.78 19.70
N ASP A 404 -29.49 -10.85 19.34
CA ASP A 404 -30.04 -11.99 18.63
C ASP A 404 -29.43 -11.98 17.22
N THR A 405 -28.19 -12.46 17.08
CA THR A 405 -27.55 -12.68 15.78
C THR A 405 -28.32 -13.69 14.94
N ASN A 406 -29.28 -14.40 15.55
CA ASN A 406 -30.13 -15.39 14.90
C ASN A 406 -31.00 -14.84 13.75
N GLY A 407 -31.11 -13.52 13.58
CA GLY A 407 -31.95 -12.94 12.53
C GLY A 407 -31.24 -12.59 11.21
N LYS A 408 -30.04 -12.01 11.28
CA LYS A 408 -29.48 -11.24 10.15
C LYS A 408 -28.34 -11.96 9.41
N LEU A 409 -27.38 -12.50 10.14
CA LEU A 409 -26.27 -13.25 9.55
C LEU A 409 -26.77 -14.65 9.15
N ALA A 410 -26.78 -14.94 7.85
CA ALA A 410 -26.86 -16.31 7.40
C ALA A 410 -25.46 -16.92 7.53
N ASN A 411 -25.19 -17.68 8.59
CA ASN A 411 -23.86 -18.24 8.80
C ASN A 411 -23.58 -19.44 7.85
N CYS A 412 -22.31 -19.83 7.70
CA CYS A 412 -21.88 -21.06 7.05
C CYS A 412 -21.77 -22.22 8.05
N GLU A 413 -21.74 -23.46 7.56
CA GLU A 413 -21.67 -24.67 8.40
C GLU A 413 -20.25 -24.94 8.91
N SER A 414 -19.23 -24.63 8.10
CA SER A 414 -17.84 -24.78 8.50
C SER A 414 -17.44 -23.78 9.57
N ARG A 415 -16.53 -24.21 10.43
CA ARG A 415 -15.89 -23.40 11.46
C ARG A 415 -14.41 -23.17 11.21
N ASN A 416 -13.85 -23.71 10.12
CA ASN A 416 -12.46 -23.47 9.76
C ASN A 416 -12.36 -22.11 9.04
N PRO A 417 -11.74 -21.09 9.66
CA PRO A 417 -11.70 -19.75 9.07
C PRO A 417 -11.09 -19.72 7.67
N GLU A 418 -10.08 -20.56 7.39
CA GLU A 418 -9.32 -20.54 6.13
C GLU A 418 -10.17 -20.81 4.88
N GLU A 419 -11.18 -21.69 5.01
CA GLU A 419 -12.14 -21.99 3.92
C GLU A 419 -13.41 -21.14 3.99
N CYS A 420 -13.60 -20.38 5.06
CA CYS A 420 -14.81 -19.60 5.31
C CYS A 420 -14.74 -18.19 4.71
N GLU A 421 -15.83 -17.78 4.10
CA GLU A 421 -15.97 -16.47 3.46
C GLU A 421 -17.27 -15.81 3.91
N VAL A 422 -17.29 -14.50 4.06
CA VAL A 422 -18.50 -13.72 4.36
C VAL A 422 -18.75 -12.67 3.30
N PHE A 423 -19.96 -12.64 2.76
CA PHE A 423 -20.41 -11.65 1.78
C PHE A 423 -21.27 -10.59 2.46
N ILE A 424 -20.83 -9.34 2.41
CA ILE A 424 -21.60 -8.18 2.86
C ILE A 424 -22.42 -7.69 1.68
N VAL A 425 -23.75 -7.74 1.82
CA VAL A 425 -24.69 -7.47 0.71
C VAL A 425 -25.62 -6.32 0.99
N GLU A 426 -25.90 -5.52 -0.03
CA GLU A 426 -26.83 -4.40 0.07
C GLU A 426 -28.29 -4.87 0.12
N GLY A 427 -28.91 -4.70 1.28
CA GLY A 427 -30.33 -4.96 1.48
C GLY A 427 -30.71 -6.44 1.62
N ASP A 428 -31.95 -6.65 2.05
CA ASP A 428 -32.50 -8.00 2.26
C ASP A 428 -32.84 -8.70 0.93
N SER A 429 -33.03 -7.94 -0.17
CA SER A 429 -33.33 -8.49 -1.50
C SER A 429 -32.13 -9.24 -2.08
N ALA A 430 -31.00 -8.56 -2.27
CA ALA A 430 -29.75 -9.19 -2.70
C ALA A 430 -29.29 -10.26 -1.70
N GLY A 431 -29.51 -10.03 -0.39
CA GLY A 431 -29.26 -11.03 0.65
C GLY A 431 -30.10 -12.30 0.51
N GLY A 432 -31.35 -12.21 0.06
CA GLY A 432 -32.20 -13.37 -0.22
C GLY A 432 -31.68 -14.22 -1.39
N SER A 433 -31.34 -13.58 -2.51
CA SER A 433 -30.75 -14.25 -3.68
C SER A 433 -29.41 -14.88 -3.33
N ALA A 434 -28.51 -14.14 -2.68
CA ALA A 434 -27.20 -14.64 -2.26
C ALA A 434 -27.31 -15.80 -1.25
N LYS A 435 -28.24 -15.73 -0.29
CA LYS A 435 -28.47 -16.81 0.67
C LYS A 435 -28.93 -18.11 0.01
N THR A 436 -29.68 -18.00 -1.09
CA THR A 436 -30.18 -19.14 -1.85
C THR A 436 -29.09 -19.73 -2.75
N ALA A 437 -28.29 -18.87 -3.40
CA ALA A 437 -27.24 -19.24 -4.35
C ALA A 437 -25.97 -19.82 -3.70
N ARG A 438 -25.60 -19.37 -2.50
CA ARG A 438 -24.31 -19.67 -1.87
C ARG A 438 -24.06 -21.15 -1.62
N ASN A 439 -22.77 -21.49 -1.49
CA ASN A 439 -22.35 -22.72 -0.84
C ASN A 439 -22.48 -22.58 0.69
N ARG A 440 -23.51 -23.20 1.27
CA ARG A 440 -23.81 -23.13 2.71
C ARG A 440 -22.69 -23.67 3.61
N ARG A 441 -21.83 -24.54 3.08
CA ARG A 441 -20.71 -25.09 3.84
C ARG A 441 -19.69 -24.00 4.21
N THR A 442 -19.34 -23.14 3.26
CA THR A 442 -18.18 -22.23 3.37
C THR A 442 -18.55 -20.74 3.32
N GLN A 443 -19.73 -20.38 2.82
CA GLN A 443 -20.08 -18.97 2.57
C GLN A 443 -21.18 -18.46 3.50
N ALA A 444 -20.88 -17.40 4.25
CA ALA A 444 -21.80 -16.64 5.07
C ALA A 444 -22.33 -15.41 4.33
N ILE A 445 -23.56 -14.99 4.59
CA ILE A 445 -24.17 -13.78 4.00
C ILE A 445 -24.59 -12.84 5.12
N LEU A 446 -24.09 -11.60 5.08
CA LEU A 446 -24.40 -10.53 6.00
C LEU A 446 -25.10 -9.38 5.24
N PRO A 447 -26.44 -9.32 5.25
CA PRO A 447 -27.15 -8.20 4.66
C PRO A 447 -27.03 -6.95 5.54
N ILE A 448 -26.75 -5.81 4.92
CA ILE A 448 -26.73 -4.48 5.54
C ILE A 448 -27.92 -3.67 5.04
N ARG A 449 -28.52 -2.84 5.91
CA ARG A 449 -29.71 -2.06 5.55
C ARG A 449 -29.35 -0.58 5.42
N GLY A 450 -29.59 -0.03 4.22
CA GLY A 450 -29.32 1.35 3.91
C GLY A 450 -27.83 1.68 3.93
N LYS A 451 -27.53 2.99 3.85
CA LYS A 451 -26.16 3.50 3.86
C LYS A 451 -25.56 3.39 5.27
N ILE A 452 -24.35 2.86 5.33
CA ILE A 452 -23.61 2.74 6.59
C ILE A 452 -23.25 4.14 7.12
N LEU A 453 -23.17 4.26 8.45
CA LEU A 453 -22.71 5.49 9.09
C LEU A 453 -21.30 5.83 8.61
N ASN A 454 -21.09 7.05 8.12
CA ASN A 454 -19.75 7.54 7.84
C ASN A 454 -18.98 7.70 9.15
N VAL A 455 -18.08 6.75 9.41
CA VAL A 455 -17.32 6.65 10.65
C VAL A 455 -16.22 7.70 10.77
N GLU A 456 -15.80 8.31 9.66
CA GLU A 456 -14.82 9.42 9.65
C GLU A 456 -15.39 10.69 10.31
N LYS A 457 -16.70 10.93 10.15
CA LYS A 457 -17.39 12.09 10.72
C LYS A 457 -17.99 11.82 12.10
N ALA A 458 -18.21 10.55 12.44
CA ALA A 458 -18.97 10.18 13.61
C ALA A 458 -18.06 10.03 14.83
N SER A 459 -18.54 10.45 16.00
CA SER A 459 -17.86 10.16 17.26
C SER A 459 -17.90 8.67 17.58
N MET A 460 -16.91 8.19 18.36
CA MET A 460 -16.81 6.78 18.76
C MET A 460 -18.10 6.25 19.38
N ASP A 461 -18.74 7.02 20.28
CA ASP A 461 -20.03 6.65 20.89
C ASP A 461 -21.12 6.36 19.85
N LYS A 462 -21.17 7.12 18.76
CA LYS A 462 -22.16 6.92 17.68
C LYS A 462 -21.82 5.71 16.82
N VAL A 463 -20.53 5.52 16.53
CA VAL A 463 -20.02 4.34 15.81
C VAL A 463 -20.39 3.07 16.59
N LEU A 464 -20.06 3.05 17.88
CA LEU A 464 -20.37 1.97 18.79
C LEU A 464 -21.85 1.76 19.03
N ALA A 465 -22.70 2.78 18.89
CA ALA A 465 -24.14 2.62 19.03
C ALA A 465 -24.79 2.00 17.78
N ASN A 466 -24.14 2.07 16.62
CA ASN A 466 -24.71 1.66 15.34
C ASN A 466 -24.88 0.12 15.26
N ALA A 467 -26.10 -0.32 14.91
CA ALA A 467 -26.44 -1.74 14.88
C ALA A 467 -25.72 -2.53 13.77
N GLU A 468 -25.53 -1.93 12.59
CA GLU A 468 -24.83 -2.57 11.47
C GLU A 468 -23.36 -2.79 11.81
N ILE A 469 -22.70 -1.77 12.37
CA ILE A 469 -21.30 -1.82 12.80
C ILE A 469 -21.10 -2.86 13.89
N LYS A 470 -21.96 -2.88 14.94
CA LYS A 470 -21.92 -3.93 15.97
C LYS A 470 -22.03 -5.33 15.38
N THR A 471 -22.93 -5.51 14.42
CA THR A 471 -23.17 -6.80 13.79
C THR A 471 -21.94 -7.25 12.99
N MET A 472 -21.30 -6.35 12.25
CA MET A 472 -20.05 -6.62 11.53
C MET A 472 -18.91 -7.02 12.48
N ILE A 473 -18.66 -6.22 13.53
CA ILE A 473 -17.61 -6.50 14.54
C ILE A 473 -17.79 -7.90 15.15
N HIS A 474 -19.03 -8.22 15.56
CA HIS A 474 -19.34 -9.53 16.13
C HIS A 474 -19.19 -10.67 15.10
N THR A 475 -19.58 -10.42 13.84
CA THR A 475 -19.48 -11.38 12.75
C THR A 475 -18.02 -11.75 12.49
N PHE A 476 -17.12 -10.78 12.36
CA PHE A 476 -15.71 -11.05 12.06
C PHE A 476 -14.97 -11.69 13.24
N GLY A 477 -15.36 -11.36 14.48
CA GLY A 477 -14.85 -12.01 15.69
C GLY A 477 -13.47 -11.53 16.16
N CYS A 478 -12.83 -10.62 15.42
CA CYS A 478 -11.51 -10.09 15.73
C CYS A 478 -11.53 -8.98 16.79
N GLY A 479 -12.69 -8.49 17.20
CA GLY A 479 -12.78 -7.21 17.90
C GLY A 479 -12.61 -6.05 16.92
N PHE A 480 -12.22 -4.87 17.42
CA PHE A 480 -12.06 -3.65 16.62
C PHE A 480 -11.06 -2.73 17.31
N SER A 481 -10.35 -1.92 16.52
CA SER A 481 -9.37 -0.96 17.02
C SER A 481 -10.07 0.36 17.38
N GLU A 482 -10.16 0.67 18.67
CA GLU A 482 -10.74 1.95 19.16
C GLU A 482 -9.72 3.11 19.16
N GLY A 483 -8.53 2.92 18.57
CA GLY A 483 -7.40 3.83 18.79
C GLY A 483 -6.76 3.67 20.17
N TYR A 484 -7.32 2.82 21.04
CA TYR A 484 -6.89 2.57 22.41
C TYR A 484 -6.69 1.07 22.69
N GLY A 485 -5.54 0.53 22.32
CA GLY A 485 -5.10 -0.81 22.75
C GLY A 485 -5.37 -1.94 21.75
N ASN A 486 -4.76 -3.10 22.04
CA ASN A 486 -4.85 -4.34 21.25
C ASN A 486 -6.19 -5.07 21.46
N ASP A 487 -7.32 -4.38 21.26
CA ASP A 487 -8.64 -5.03 21.26
C ASP A 487 -8.98 -5.70 19.93
N PHE A 488 -8.19 -5.42 18.89
CA PHE A 488 -8.20 -6.15 17.64
C PHE A 488 -7.20 -7.32 17.69
N ASP A 489 -7.68 -8.53 17.42
CA ASP A 489 -6.92 -9.76 17.39
C ASP A 489 -7.30 -10.56 16.15
N ILE A 490 -6.45 -10.45 15.12
CA ILE A 490 -6.64 -11.12 13.84
C ILE A 490 -6.68 -12.65 13.97
N SER A 491 -6.05 -13.24 15.00
CA SER A 491 -6.04 -14.70 15.18
C SER A 491 -7.43 -15.27 15.49
N LYS A 492 -8.38 -14.41 15.88
CA LYS A 492 -9.78 -14.76 16.12
C LYS A 492 -10.68 -14.57 14.91
N LEU A 493 -10.12 -14.26 13.74
CA LEU A 493 -10.87 -14.09 12.51
C LEU A 493 -11.68 -15.34 12.18
N LYS A 494 -12.99 -15.15 11.93
CA LYS A 494 -13.91 -16.26 11.62
C LYS A 494 -14.02 -16.57 10.13
N TYR A 495 -13.67 -15.60 9.26
CA TYR A 495 -13.79 -15.71 7.80
C TYR A 495 -12.51 -15.18 7.18
N ASN A 496 -11.76 -16.03 6.49
CA ASN A 496 -10.53 -15.65 5.82
C ASN A 496 -10.76 -14.67 4.66
N LYS A 497 -11.97 -14.66 4.06
CA LYS A 497 -12.35 -13.64 3.08
C LYS A 497 -13.60 -12.88 3.48
N ILE A 498 -13.51 -11.56 3.48
CA ILE A 498 -14.60 -10.63 3.68
C ILE A 498 -14.84 -9.94 2.34
N VAL A 499 -15.95 -10.29 1.69
CA VAL A 499 -16.27 -9.85 0.34
C VAL A 499 -17.39 -8.82 0.41
N ILE A 500 -17.11 -7.59 -0.01
CA ILE A 500 -18.08 -6.53 -0.21
C ILE A 500 -18.76 -6.79 -1.56
N MET A 501 -20.05 -7.10 -1.54
CA MET A 501 -20.85 -7.43 -2.71
C MET A 501 -22.02 -6.45 -2.80
N THR A 502 -21.76 -5.30 -3.43
CA THR A 502 -22.70 -4.21 -3.66
C THR A 502 -23.13 -4.15 -5.12
N ASP A 503 -24.24 -3.45 -5.39
CA ASP A 503 -24.71 -3.26 -6.76
C ASP A 503 -23.72 -2.41 -7.58
N ALA A 504 -23.70 -2.63 -8.89
CA ALA A 504 -22.86 -1.90 -9.85
C ALA A 504 -23.50 -0.55 -10.22
N ASP A 505 -23.84 0.23 -9.20
CA ASP A 505 -24.43 1.56 -9.34
C ASP A 505 -23.79 2.59 -8.39
N VAL A 506 -24.28 3.82 -8.43
CA VAL A 506 -23.76 4.93 -7.62
C VAL A 506 -23.96 4.73 -6.12
N ASP A 507 -25.02 4.02 -5.72
CA ASP A 507 -25.34 3.77 -4.31
C ASP A 507 -24.48 2.63 -3.75
N GLY A 508 -24.28 1.57 -4.53
CA GLY A 508 -23.36 0.48 -4.24
C GLY A 508 -21.91 0.95 -4.12
N ALA A 509 -21.45 1.82 -5.04
CA ALA A 509 -20.12 2.43 -4.96
C ALA A 509 -19.94 3.28 -3.68
N HIS A 510 -20.99 3.99 -3.27
CA HIS A 510 -20.98 4.76 -2.04
C HIS A 510 -20.93 3.86 -0.78
N ILE A 511 -21.69 2.77 -0.76
CA ILE A 511 -21.66 1.79 0.33
C ILE A 511 -20.30 1.10 0.43
N ALA A 512 -19.72 0.70 -0.71
CA ALA A 512 -18.37 0.16 -0.76
C ALA A 512 -17.37 1.16 -0.16
N THR A 513 -17.45 2.45 -0.54
CA THR A 513 -16.57 3.49 0.01
C THR A 513 -16.71 3.63 1.54
N LEU A 514 -17.94 3.59 2.06
CA LEU A 514 -18.21 3.64 3.51
C LEU A 514 -17.64 2.43 4.25
N LEU A 515 -17.79 1.22 3.68
CA LEU A 515 -17.24 -0.01 4.23
C LEU A 515 -15.71 0.00 4.23
N LEU A 516 -15.09 0.41 3.11
CA LEU A 516 -13.64 0.53 3.00
C LEU A 516 -13.09 1.52 4.04
N THR A 517 -13.77 2.65 4.23
CA THR A 517 -13.41 3.63 5.27
C THR A 517 -13.49 3.00 6.66
N PHE A 518 -14.53 2.21 6.93
CA PHE A 518 -14.67 1.49 8.20
C PHE A 518 -13.54 0.48 8.43
N PHE A 519 -13.22 -0.36 7.43
CA PHE A 519 -12.12 -1.30 7.55
C PHE A 519 -10.79 -0.58 7.73
N TYR A 520 -10.51 0.45 6.94
CA TYR A 520 -9.28 1.23 7.04
C TYR A 520 -9.09 1.86 8.43
N ARG A 521 -10.15 2.43 9.02
CA ARG A 521 -10.06 3.12 10.32
C ARG A 521 -10.05 2.19 11.52
N PHE A 522 -10.86 1.13 11.50
CA PHE A 522 -11.11 0.32 12.71
C PHE A 522 -10.50 -1.09 12.64
N MET A 523 -10.17 -1.58 11.45
CA MET A 523 -9.64 -2.93 11.25
C MET A 523 -8.60 -2.97 10.10
N PRO A 524 -7.59 -2.08 10.12
CA PRO A 524 -6.63 -1.96 9.01
C PRO A 524 -5.88 -3.26 8.74
N ASP A 525 -5.64 -4.07 9.78
CA ASP A 525 -5.00 -5.38 9.67
C ASP A 525 -5.75 -6.36 8.76
N LEU A 526 -7.09 -6.25 8.64
CA LEU A 526 -7.85 -7.04 7.67
C LEU A 526 -7.47 -6.69 6.23
N ILE A 527 -7.12 -5.44 5.96
CA ILE A 527 -6.68 -5.00 4.64
C ILE A 527 -5.21 -5.35 4.44
N HIS A 528 -4.35 -5.08 5.43
CA HIS A 528 -2.91 -5.38 5.34
C HIS A 528 -2.62 -6.87 5.15
N GLN A 529 -3.40 -7.75 5.79
CA GLN A 529 -3.28 -9.21 5.61
C GLN A 529 -4.11 -9.74 4.44
N GLY A 530 -4.74 -8.85 3.67
CA GLY A 530 -5.38 -9.21 2.41
C GLY A 530 -6.71 -9.96 2.54
N HIS A 531 -7.45 -9.80 3.63
CA HIS A 531 -8.73 -10.47 3.87
C HIS A 531 -9.95 -9.74 3.26
N VAL A 532 -9.81 -8.49 2.84
CA VAL A 532 -10.92 -7.68 2.31
C VAL A 532 -10.92 -7.68 0.78
N TYR A 533 -12.08 -7.97 0.20
CA TYR A 533 -12.28 -8.07 -1.24
C TYR A 533 -13.54 -7.33 -1.68
N LEU A 534 -13.55 -6.87 -2.93
CA LEU A 534 -14.74 -6.40 -3.64
C LEU A 534 -15.15 -7.46 -4.67
N ALA A 535 -16.43 -7.84 -4.67
CA ALA A 535 -16.98 -8.67 -5.72
C ALA A 535 -17.13 -7.86 -7.02
N THR A 536 -16.92 -8.50 -8.17
CA THR A 536 -17.14 -7.89 -9.48
C THR A 536 -18.24 -8.64 -10.21
N PRO A 537 -19.52 -8.31 -9.98
CA PRO A 537 -20.60 -8.88 -10.78
C PRO A 537 -20.49 -8.43 -12.25
N PRO A 538 -21.02 -9.20 -13.20
CA PRO A 538 -20.98 -8.84 -14.62
C PRO A 538 -21.94 -7.68 -14.91
N LEU A 539 -21.53 -6.79 -15.81
CA LEU A 539 -22.37 -5.69 -16.29
C LEU A 539 -23.36 -6.14 -17.35
N TYR A 540 -22.96 -7.10 -18.20
CA TYR A 540 -23.78 -7.58 -19.30
C TYR A 540 -23.79 -9.11 -19.42
N LYS A 541 -24.88 -9.60 -20.02
CA LYS A 541 -25.00 -10.96 -20.54
C LYS A 541 -25.30 -10.90 -22.03
N ALA A 542 -24.40 -11.43 -22.84
CA ALA A 542 -24.56 -11.54 -24.29
C ALA A 542 -25.17 -12.90 -24.64
N ILE A 543 -26.31 -12.88 -25.33
CA ILE A 543 -27.09 -14.07 -25.69
C ILE A 543 -27.11 -14.18 -27.23
N PRO A 544 -26.18 -14.93 -27.85
CA PRO A 544 -26.17 -15.12 -29.29
C PRO A 544 -27.32 -16.03 -29.75
N LYS A 545 -27.81 -15.87 -30.99
CA LYS A 545 -28.85 -16.75 -31.56
C LYS A 545 -28.44 -18.23 -31.65
N ARG A 546 -27.14 -18.50 -31.75
CA ARG A 546 -26.52 -19.83 -31.71
C ARG A 546 -25.17 -19.70 -31.04
N GLY A 547 -24.89 -20.52 -30.03
CA GLY A 547 -23.65 -20.47 -29.27
C GLY A 547 -23.90 -20.53 -27.76
N LYS A 548 -22.84 -20.41 -26.97
CA LYS A 548 -22.95 -20.25 -25.52
C LYS A 548 -23.21 -18.79 -25.18
N GLU A 549 -23.97 -18.58 -24.13
CA GLU A 549 -24.16 -17.25 -23.52
C GLU A 549 -22.85 -16.84 -22.81
N GLU A 550 -22.53 -15.55 -22.80
CA GLU A 550 -21.28 -15.04 -22.24
C GLU A 550 -21.55 -13.84 -21.33
N TYR A 551 -20.89 -13.83 -20.16
CA TYR A 551 -20.94 -12.73 -19.20
C TYR A 551 -19.79 -11.76 -19.45
N LEU A 552 -20.09 -10.46 -19.48
CA LEU A 552 -19.15 -9.40 -19.80
C LEU A 552 -19.07 -8.45 -18.61
N TYR A 553 -17.85 -8.16 -18.14
CA TYR A 553 -17.60 -7.47 -16.88
C TYR A 553 -17.25 -5.98 -17.04
N ASP A 554 -16.94 -5.54 -18.26
CA ASP A 554 -16.64 -4.15 -18.59
C ASP A 554 -17.07 -3.82 -20.03
N ASP A 555 -17.11 -2.52 -20.34
CA ASP A 555 -17.46 -2.04 -21.69
C ASP A 555 -16.47 -2.48 -22.76
N ARG A 556 -15.19 -2.64 -22.40
CA ARG A 556 -14.15 -3.12 -23.32
C ARG A 556 -14.42 -4.56 -23.76
N ALA A 557 -14.86 -5.42 -22.84
CA ALA A 557 -15.28 -6.78 -23.12
C ALA A 557 -16.50 -6.79 -24.04
N LEU A 558 -17.45 -5.88 -23.85
CA LEU A 558 -18.59 -5.69 -24.76
C LEU A 558 -18.15 -5.24 -26.15
N GLU A 559 -17.23 -4.29 -26.27
CA GLU A 559 -16.69 -3.87 -27.57
C GLU A 559 -15.95 -4.99 -28.28
N ASN A 560 -15.10 -5.73 -27.56
CA ASN A 560 -14.36 -6.86 -28.10
C ASN A 560 -15.31 -7.97 -28.55
N TYR A 561 -16.34 -8.26 -27.75
CA TYR A 561 -17.38 -9.23 -28.10
C TYR A 561 -18.10 -8.79 -29.39
N ARG A 562 -18.48 -7.51 -29.51
CA ARG A 562 -19.10 -6.94 -30.72
C ARG A 562 -18.20 -7.02 -31.95
N LYS A 563 -16.89 -6.82 -31.81
CA LYS A 563 -15.91 -6.92 -32.91
C LYS A 563 -15.80 -8.37 -33.42
N ASN A 564 -15.81 -9.34 -32.51
CA ASN A 564 -15.60 -10.76 -32.81
C ASN A 564 -16.90 -11.50 -33.21
N HIS A 565 -18.06 -11.02 -32.79
CA HIS A 565 -19.37 -11.62 -33.07
C HIS A 565 -20.23 -10.72 -33.96
N LYS A 566 -20.13 -10.93 -35.29
CA LYS A 566 -20.89 -10.16 -36.30
C LYS A 566 -22.36 -10.58 -36.46
N SER A 567 -22.81 -11.60 -35.74
CA SER A 567 -24.20 -12.08 -35.76
C SER A 567 -25.07 -11.29 -34.78
N ASN A 568 -26.38 -11.20 -35.03
CA ASN A 568 -27.30 -10.58 -34.08
C ASN A 568 -27.34 -11.36 -32.77
N PHE A 569 -27.13 -10.68 -31.65
CA PHE A 569 -27.25 -11.20 -30.28
C PHE A 569 -28.16 -10.27 -29.46
N THR A 570 -28.76 -10.83 -28.42
CA THR A 570 -29.51 -10.05 -27.42
C THR A 570 -28.56 -9.69 -26.29
N LEU A 571 -28.60 -8.44 -25.83
CA LEU A 571 -27.79 -7.96 -24.70
C LEU A 571 -28.72 -7.70 -23.52
N GLN A 572 -28.45 -8.34 -22.38
CA GLN A 572 -29.07 -8.04 -21.10
C GLN A 572 -28.07 -7.26 -20.26
N ARG A 573 -28.46 -6.10 -19.72
CA ARG A 573 -27.66 -5.31 -18.77
C ARG A 573 -28.19 -5.60 -17.36
N PHE A 574 -27.30 -5.89 -16.42
CA PHE A 574 -27.65 -6.01 -15.01
C PHE A 574 -27.49 -4.65 -14.35
N LYS A 575 -28.50 -4.20 -13.59
CA LYS A 575 -28.42 -2.95 -12.81
C LYS A 575 -28.19 -3.19 -11.32
N GLY A 576 -28.63 -4.34 -10.83
CA GLY A 576 -28.43 -4.74 -9.44
C GLY A 576 -28.38 -6.24 -9.28
N LEU A 577 -27.75 -6.70 -8.20
CA LEU A 577 -27.58 -8.11 -7.86
C LEU A 577 -28.91 -8.83 -7.67
N GLY A 578 -29.96 -8.10 -7.29
CA GLY A 578 -31.32 -8.63 -7.14
C GLY A 578 -32.02 -8.98 -8.46
N GLU A 579 -31.50 -8.54 -9.62
CA GLU A 579 -32.04 -8.89 -10.94
C GLU A 579 -31.50 -10.23 -11.46
N MET A 580 -30.46 -10.76 -10.82
CA MET A 580 -29.88 -12.06 -11.15
C MET A 580 -30.63 -13.17 -10.40
N ASP A 581 -30.90 -14.26 -11.11
CA ASP A 581 -31.36 -15.48 -10.43
C ASP A 581 -30.21 -16.12 -9.62
N ALA A 582 -30.55 -17.10 -8.78
CA ALA A 582 -29.58 -17.72 -7.89
C ALA A 582 -28.47 -18.48 -8.63
N GLU A 583 -28.76 -19.04 -9.81
CA GLU A 583 -27.78 -19.79 -10.61
C GLU A 583 -26.79 -18.82 -11.26
N GLN A 584 -27.30 -17.73 -11.83
CA GLN A 584 -26.48 -16.66 -12.41
C GLN A 584 -25.58 -16.00 -11.36
N LEU A 585 -26.11 -15.73 -10.17
CA LEU A 585 -25.33 -15.14 -9.08
C LEU A 585 -24.23 -16.10 -8.59
N TRP A 586 -24.53 -17.40 -8.54
CA TRP A 586 -23.55 -18.43 -8.24
C TRP A 586 -22.43 -18.47 -9.29
N GLU A 587 -22.78 -18.65 -10.56
CA GLU A 587 -21.84 -18.82 -11.66
C GLU A 587 -20.90 -17.63 -11.85
N THR A 588 -21.38 -16.42 -11.57
CA THR A 588 -20.64 -15.19 -11.90
C THR A 588 -19.89 -14.61 -10.70
N THR A 589 -20.50 -14.64 -9.51
CA THR A 589 -20.04 -13.79 -8.39
C THR A 589 -19.69 -14.59 -7.14
N LEU A 590 -20.37 -15.72 -6.88
CA LEU A 590 -20.15 -16.50 -5.65
C LEU A 590 -19.22 -17.70 -5.84
N ASN A 591 -19.24 -18.36 -7.00
CA ASN A 591 -18.47 -19.59 -7.25
C ASN A 591 -16.96 -19.32 -7.26
N PRO A 592 -16.18 -19.92 -6.34
CA PRO A 592 -14.72 -19.71 -6.28
C PRO A 592 -13.96 -20.07 -7.56
N GLU A 593 -14.50 -20.96 -8.41
CA GLU A 593 -13.83 -21.40 -9.64
C GLU A 593 -13.95 -20.41 -10.81
N THR A 594 -15.00 -19.58 -10.81
CA THR A 594 -15.34 -18.71 -11.96
C THR A 594 -15.39 -17.22 -11.61
N ARG A 595 -15.57 -16.88 -10.34
CA ARG A 595 -15.70 -15.48 -9.91
C ARG A 595 -14.38 -14.72 -10.02
N ILE A 596 -14.51 -13.41 -10.12
CA ILE A 596 -13.41 -12.46 -10.02
C ILE A 596 -13.63 -11.64 -8.73
N LEU A 597 -12.58 -11.53 -7.91
CA LEU A 597 -12.57 -10.70 -6.72
C LEU A 597 -11.43 -9.70 -6.82
N LYS A 598 -11.69 -8.44 -6.49
CA LYS A 598 -10.66 -7.40 -6.34
C LYS A 598 -10.22 -7.36 -4.89
N GLN A 599 -8.99 -7.79 -4.61
CA GLN A 599 -8.41 -7.67 -3.28
C GLN A 599 -8.10 -6.20 -2.97
N VAL A 600 -8.45 -5.75 -1.77
CA VAL A 600 -8.19 -4.40 -1.30
C VAL A 600 -6.83 -4.38 -0.62
N GLU A 601 -6.00 -3.40 -0.96
CA GLU A 601 -4.66 -3.21 -0.40
C GLU A 601 -4.41 -1.73 -0.14
N ILE A 602 -3.53 -1.43 0.82
CA ILE A 602 -3.07 -0.07 1.12
C ILE A 602 -1.65 0.07 0.56
N GLU A 603 -1.51 0.83 -0.53
CA GLU A 603 -0.21 1.03 -1.21
C GLU A 603 0.64 2.12 -0.58
N ASP A 604 0.00 3.22 -0.23
CA ASP A 604 0.62 4.38 0.40
C ASP A 604 -0.30 4.79 1.55
N GLY A 605 0.12 4.47 2.78
CA GLY A 605 -0.65 4.77 3.98
C GLY A 605 -0.91 6.26 4.15
N ARG A 606 -0.01 7.12 3.69
CA ARG A 606 -0.16 8.58 3.75
C ARG A 606 -1.22 9.04 2.77
N LEU A 607 -1.08 8.68 1.49
CA LEU A 607 -2.07 9.04 0.47
C LEU A 607 -3.45 8.46 0.81
N ALA A 608 -3.51 7.22 1.30
CA ALA A 608 -4.76 6.62 1.78
C ALA A 608 -5.39 7.43 2.93
N SER A 609 -4.59 7.88 3.89
CA SER A 609 -5.07 8.68 5.02
C SER A 609 -5.56 10.06 4.58
N GLU A 610 -4.77 10.76 3.77
CA GLU A 610 -5.08 12.08 3.23
C GLU A 610 -6.35 12.05 2.38
N VAL A 611 -6.44 11.11 1.42
CA VAL A 611 -7.60 10.95 0.54
C VAL A 611 -8.83 10.55 1.32
N THR A 612 -8.71 9.62 2.27
CA THR A 612 -9.84 9.21 3.12
C THR A 612 -10.35 10.38 3.97
N SER A 613 -9.44 11.12 4.62
CA SER A 613 -9.80 12.30 5.41
C SER A 613 -10.43 13.40 4.55
N MET A 614 -9.92 13.63 3.33
CA MET A 614 -10.47 14.61 2.39
C MET A 614 -11.89 14.24 1.91
N LEU A 615 -12.06 13.00 1.45
CA LEU A 615 -13.31 12.52 0.86
C LEU A 615 -14.39 12.21 1.90
N MET A 616 -14.00 11.73 3.09
CA MET A 616 -14.93 11.26 4.11
C MET A 616 -15.04 12.19 5.31
N GLY A 617 -14.06 13.07 5.55
CA GLY A 617 -14.01 13.98 6.70
C GLY A 617 -15.00 15.15 6.66
N SER A 618 -14.91 16.10 7.57
CA SER A 618 -15.92 17.17 7.72
C SER A 618 -15.75 18.33 6.74
N GLU A 619 -14.55 18.55 6.22
CA GLU A 619 -14.20 19.67 5.35
C GLU A 619 -14.80 19.53 3.94
N VAL A 620 -15.61 20.52 3.54
CA VAL A 620 -16.28 20.55 2.23
C VAL A 620 -15.40 21.13 1.11
N PRO A 621 -14.67 22.24 1.31
CA PRO A 621 -13.93 22.88 0.21
C PRO A 621 -12.87 21.97 -0.45
N PRO A 622 -12.01 21.24 0.29
CA PRO A 622 -11.00 20.36 -0.30
C PRO A 622 -11.61 19.25 -1.16
N ARG A 623 -12.68 18.62 -0.66
CA ARG A 623 -13.42 17.59 -1.38
C ARG A 623 -14.02 18.11 -2.69
N ARG A 624 -14.58 19.32 -2.67
CA ARG A 624 -15.14 19.94 -3.87
C ARG A 624 -14.06 20.19 -4.92
N ALA A 625 -12.89 20.70 -4.51
CA ALA A 625 -11.76 20.88 -5.41
C ALA A 625 -11.30 19.56 -6.03
N PHE A 626 -11.20 18.50 -5.21
CA PHE A 626 -10.87 17.16 -5.68
C PHE A 626 -11.85 16.63 -6.73
N ILE A 627 -13.16 16.74 -6.47
CA ILE A 627 -14.20 16.31 -7.41
C ILE A 627 -14.09 17.08 -8.73
N HIS A 628 -13.84 18.39 -8.69
CA HIS A 628 -13.68 19.18 -9.91
C HIS A 628 -12.44 18.79 -10.72
N ALA A 629 -11.32 18.53 -10.05
CA ALA A 629 -10.07 18.14 -10.70
C ALA A 629 -10.16 16.75 -11.37
N HIS A 630 -10.85 15.80 -10.72
CA HIS A 630 -10.92 14.41 -11.18
C HIS A 630 -12.25 14.04 -11.86
N ALA A 631 -13.09 15.03 -12.19
CA ALA A 631 -14.40 14.79 -12.78
C ALA A 631 -14.32 14.05 -14.13
N GLN A 632 -13.24 14.26 -14.89
CA GLN A 632 -13.02 13.64 -16.20
C GLN A 632 -12.40 12.23 -16.10
N ASP A 633 -11.81 11.88 -14.95
CA ASP A 633 -11.24 10.55 -14.70
C ASP A 633 -12.30 9.50 -14.35
N ALA A 634 -13.52 9.94 -14.08
CA ALA A 634 -14.64 9.08 -13.73
C ALA A 634 -15.23 8.45 -15.01
N ASP A 635 -14.94 7.18 -15.25
CA ASP A 635 -15.75 6.33 -16.13
C ASP A 635 -17.12 6.16 -15.45
N LEU A 636 -18.06 7.03 -15.80
CA LEU A 636 -19.45 6.91 -15.38
C LEU A 636 -20.10 5.81 -16.22
N ASP A 637 -20.55 4.73 -15.59
CA ASP A 637 -21.42 3.72 -16.20
C ASP A 637 -22.81 4.33 -16.49
N LEU A 638 -22.90 5.23 -17.47
CA LEU A 638 -24.15 5.88 -17.89
C LEU A 638 -25.12 4.93 -18.62
#